data_AF-A0A1R1MB69-F1
#
_entry.id   AF-A0A1R1MB69-F1
#
_cell.length_a   1.000
_cell.length_b   1.000
_cell.length_c   1.000
_cell.angle_alpha   90.00
_cell.angle_beta   90.00
_cell.angle_gamma   90.00
#
_symmetry.space_group_name_H-M   'P 1'
#
loop_
_entity.id
_entity.type
_entity.pdbx_description
1 polymer ?
#
loop_
_entity_poly.entity_id
_entity_poly.type
_entity_poly.pdbx_seq_one_letter_code
_entity_poly.pdbx_strand_id
1 'polypeptide(L)'
;MCGIAGYYGFGDDRDLLGAMNQCIVHRGPDGEGYATEGQVGLAHRRLSIIDVAHGQEPMYSADGQVVLIYNGEVYNYLDLRAELEALGRTFSTVSDTEVVLQAYEEWGDDAFDRFNGMFGFAIHDRRNNRLVLARDHFGIKPLYFASFTEGGEKKLLFASEIRPILAAEKLERKVNERILYRYLQFRIHDEEAATFFAGIDKLLPGQKLVLDTTTGEHEVSMFTRLEQELEELSSVERPYDQGVIDEYRERFTEGVRLRLQSEVPVGTALSGGLDSSAVVVTINKLMQEKAAATDSLGAKQQTFSAVFPNSINDEEKYADAVLASVEGNVDSHKILPKAHEFAEDLIDFVRTQEEPIISSGPYAQYRVMQKASETITVLLDGQGADEMMAGYIPYYFAYLGQLRKNKQWDKLAKEMANATDIFYRLGRFRFQSKLTLKKDVAIGSLLKKEWTSRFAGETYRVIGDNLKLRLIDDLFRKSLPSVLRYEDKNTMRWSLEGRVPFLDKEVVKFLFSLSDEAIIKDGWNKRILRDATRGLLPSMISDRRNKIGFTTPEAEWFKLMKERIYEIFLSSSFEDRPYWDQDAVLYAFEEYLQDRNGASTMVFWRLLNVELWLREFIDGAPAPKAGKVDKTDYEPNPGKQLELTVPGGHTFRRYPLRTDIFYRDTDFEPAVLGYVSRFVDGLGDAGDDHATAINNSPWYLFVSEKIVAMTQGRSIPVWDIKVSPAARMLSKAVVRNPGGIGLASPWSMQLAIDEVGLPRILYASARSVVGKFQGKKGVFYEVAGGNINAIDGAAGYQVGTSTHSVKLAPKDPDAVAARLSQLVRETVPAQYAATFAGTAIMDANDLGVVCLGQDTDLDRATVEAIFKDNPQGQTTEQTPMSIVVSR
;
A
#
# COMPACT_ATOMS: atom_id res chain seq x y z
N MET A 1 -7.02 17.51 -16.70
CA MET A 1 -6.60 16.92 -15.41
C MET A 1 -5.29 17.52 -14.95
N CYS A 2 -5.15 17.82 -13.66
CA CYS A 2 -4.01 18.61 -13.18
C CYS A 2 -3.60 18.19 -11.77
N GLY A 3 -2.52 18.79 -11.27
CA GLY A 3 -2.25 18.86 -9.85
C GLY A 3 -2.40 20.30 -9.38
N ILE A 4 -3.14 20.53 -8.30
CA ILE A 4 -3.15 21.84 -7.62
C ILE A 4 -2.55 21.73 -6.23
N ALA A 5 -1.85 22.77 -5.82
CA ALA A 5 -1.33 22.93 -4.46
C ALA A 5 -1.28 24.42 -4.11
N GLY A 6 -1.30 24.74 -2.82
CA GLY A 6 -1.17 26.12 -2.40
C GLY A 6 -1.30 26.31 -0.90
N TYR A 7 -1.25 27.57 -0.50
CA TYR A 7 -1.27 27.94 0.90
C TYR A 7 -1.91 29.31 1.15
N TYR A 8 -2.23 29.55 2.42
CA TYR A 8 -2.48 30.86 3.00
C TYR A 8 -1.57 31.07 4.22
N GLY A 9 -1.03 32.28 4.35
CA GLY A 9 -0.34 32.75 5.53
C GLY A 9 1.19 32.64 5.47
N PHE A 10 1.81 32.32 4.33
CA PHE A 10 3.27 32.17 4.24
C PHE A 10 3.97 33.30 3.47
N GLY A 11 3.24 34.38 3.13
CA GLY A 11 3.78 35.43 2.26
C GLY A 11 4.13 34.93 0.86
N ASP A 12 5.12 35.57 0.22
CA ASP A 12 5.69 35.16 -1.08
C ASP A 12 6.79 34.10 -0.90
N ASP A 13 6.42 32.92 -0.41
CA ASP A 13 7.31 31.77 -0.22
C ASP A 13 7.24 30.82 -1.43
N ARG A 14 7.99 31.19 -2.47
CA ARG A 14 8.07 30.41 -3.71
C ARG A 14 8.77 29.07 -3.53
N ASP A 15 9.69 28.95 -2.57
CA ASP A 15 10.43 27.71 -2.34
C ASP A 15 9.49 26.67 -1.72
N LEU A 16 8.68 27.07 -0.74
CA LEU A 16 7.61 26.24 -0.19
C LEU A 16 6.65 25.78 -1.30
N LEU A 17 6.19 26.72 -2.11
CA LEU A 17 5.25 26.44 -3.20
C LEU A 17 5.87 25.50 -4.26
N GLY A 18 7.15 25.68 -4.56
CA GLY A 18 7.94 24.81 -5.43
C GLY A 18 8.06 23.39 -4.88
N ALA A 19 8.37 23.23 -3.59
CA ALA A 19 8.45 21.94 -2.93
C ALA A 19 7.11 21.19 -2.96
N MET A 20 6.00 21.89 -2.67
CA MET A 20 4.64 21.34 -2.79
C MET A 20 4.33 20.89 -4.22
N ASN A 21 4.67 21.73 -5.21
CA ASN A 21 4.38 21.46 -6.62
C ASN A 21 5.20 20.30 -7.20
N GLN A 22 6.42 20.08 -6.69
CA GLN A 22 7.31 19.01 -7.14
C GLN A 22 6.75 17.61 -6.82
N CYS A 23 5.97 17.49 -5.74
CA CYS A 23 5.38 16.21 -5.34
C CYS A 23 4.30 15.68 -6.29
N ILE A 24 3.73 16.55 -7.14
CA ILE A 24 2.57 16.27 -7.99
C ILE A 24 2.86 16.38 -9.49
N VAL A 25 4.14 16.38 -9.89
CA VAL A 25 4.55 16.39 -11.31
C VAL A 25 3.88 15.27 -12.11
N HIS A 26 3.74 14.08 -11.54
CA HIS A 26 3.11 12.93 -12.20
C HIS A 26 1.66 13.20 -12.63
N ARG A 27 0.95 14.12 -11.96
CA ARG A 27 -0.43 14.50 -12.29
C ARG A 27 -0.54 15.40 -13.52
N GLY A 28 0.53 16.11 -13.86
CA GLY A 28 0.53 17.14 -14.90
C GLY A 28 1.94 17.43 -15.39
N PRO A 29 2.50 16.56 -16.24
CA PRO A 29 3.87 16.67 -16.72
C PRO A 29 4.05 17.71 -17.84
N ASP A 30 2.98 18.22 -18.44
CA ASP A 30 3.05 19.05 -19.65
C ASP A 30 3.33 20.52 -19.36
N GLY A 31 3.07 20.98 -18.13
CA GLY A 31 3.27 22.37 -17.76
C GLY A 31 3.23 22.60 -16.25
N GLU A 32 3.75 23.75 -15.84
CA GLU A 32 3.68 24.24 -14.46
C GLU A 32 3.40 25.73 -14.41
N GLY A 33 2.77 26.17 -13.33
CA GLY A 33 2.49 27.57 -13.10
C GLY A 33 2.40 27.91 -11.62
N TYR A 34 2.65 29.19 -11.31
CA TYR A 34 2.69 29.71 -9.96
C TYR A 34 2.07 31.10 -9.90
N ALA A 35 1.32 31.39 -8.84
CA ALA A 35 0.85 32.73 -8.50
C ALA A 35 1.05 32.96 -7.00
N THR A 36 1.72 34.06 -6.64
CA THR A 36 1.89 34.49 -5.25
C THR A 36 1.39 35.91 -5.09
N GLU A 37 0.40 36.10 -4.23
CA GLU A 37 -0.33 37.35 -4.06
C GLU A 37 -0.60 37.59 -2.57
N GLY A 38 0.23 38.42 -1.93
CA GLY A 38 0.12 38.71 -0.51
C GLY A 38 0.38 37.46 0.35
N GLN A 39 -0.67 36.96 1.01
CA GLN A 39 -0.60 35.78 1.88
C GLN A 39 -0.95 34.47 1.15
N VAL A 40 -1.41 34.54 -0.11
CA VAL A 40 -1.89 33.38 -0.86
C VAL A 40 -0.85 32.96 -1.89
N GLY A 41 -0.50 31.67 -1.88
CA GLY A 41 0.32 31.02 -2.91
C GLY A 41 -0.47 29.92 -3.61
N LEU A 42 -0.42 29.88 -4.94
CA LEU A 42 -1.12 28.94 -5.81
C LEU A 42 -0.13 28.30 -6.78
N ALA A 43 -0.10 26.97 -6.84
CA ALA A 43 0.72 26.17 -7.75
C ALA A 43 -0.14 25.22 -8.57
N HIS A 44 0.26 25.04 -9.82
CA HIS A 44 -0.42 24.17 -10.77
C HIS A 44 0.57 23.29 -11.55
N ARG A 45 0.13 22.06 -11.84
CA ARG A 45 0.72 21.10 -12.78
C ARG A 45 -0.32 20.74 -13.82
N ARG A 46 0.01 20.90 -15.09
CA ARG A 46 -0.94 20.73 -16.19
C ARG A 46 -0.75 19.39 -16.91
N LEU A 47 -1.83 18.61 -17.05
CA LEU A 47 -1.97 17.63 -18.14
C LEU A 47 -2.92 18.26 -19.17
N SER A 48 -2.40 18.53 -20.36
CA SER A 48 -3.07 19.34 -21.38
C SER A 48 -4.05 18.48 -22.18
N ILE A 49 -5.35 18.71 -22.04
CA ILE A 49 -6.41 17.89 -22.67
C ILE A 49 -7.34 18.73 -23.57
N ILE A 50 -7.81 19.88 -23.09
CA ILE A 50 -8.61 20.85 -23.85
C ILE A 50 -7.87 22.17 -23.93
N ASP A 51 -7.92 22.80 -25.10
CA ASP A 51 -7.17 24.01 -25.43
C ASP A 51 -5.67 23.87 -25.09
N VAL A 52 -5.04 22.85 -25.66
CA VAL A 52 -3.62 22.52 -25.37
C VAL A 52 -2.72 23.74 -25.55
N ALA A 53 -3.06 24.63 -26.49
CA ALA A 53 -2.27 25.81 -26.80
C ALA A 53 -2.44 26.99 -25.82
N HIS A 54 -3.62 27.22 -25.22
CA HIS A 54 -3.89 28.47 -24.47
C HIS A 54 -4.51 28.28 -23.08
N GLY A 55 -4.83 27.06 -22.66
CA GLY A 55 -5.39 26.77 -21.33
C GLY A 55 -4.34 26.69 -20.22
N GLN A 56 -3.29 27.53 -20.23
CA GLN A 56 -2.30 27.54 -19.15
C GLN A 56 -2.89 28.13 -17.86
N GLU A 57 -2.41 27.62 -16.72
CA GLU A 57 -2.86 28.02 -15.39
C GLU A 57 -1.66 28.34 -14.49
N PRO A 58 -1.78 29.22 -13.47
CA PRO A 58 -2.99 29.89 -12.99
C PRO A 58 -3.64 30.84 -14.00
N MET A 59 -4.97 30.80 -14.10
CA MET A 59 -5.75 31.65 -15.00
C MET A 59 -6.26 32.89 -14.27
N TYR A 60 -6.06 34.06 -14.86
CA TYR A 60 -6.44 35.35 -14.29
C TYR A 60 -7.69 35.90 -14.96
N SER A 61 -8.56 36.57 -14.19
CA SER A 61 -9.65 37.38 -14.76
C SER A 61 -9.07 38.52 -15.59
N ALA A 62 -9.90 39.12 -16.46
CA ALA A 62 -9.45 40.19 -17.35
C ALA A 62 -8.92 41.44 -16.60
N ASP A 63 -9.43 41.71 -15.40
CA ASP A 63 -8.95 42.78 -14.49
C ASP A 63 -7.85 42.30 -13.52
N GLY A 64 -7.47 41.03 -13.63
CA GLY A 64 -6.52 40.32 -12.78
C GLY A 64 -7.01 40.06 -11.35
N GLN A 65 -8.19 40.52 -10.92
CA GLN A 65 -8.60 40.47 -9.51
C GLN A 65 -8.89 39.06 -9.00
N VAL A 66 -9.20 38.12 -9.89
CA VAL A 66 -9.50 36.73 -9.56
C VAL A 66 -8.47 35.82 -10.22
N VAL A 67 -7.94 34.86 -9.46
CA VAL A 67 -6.97 33.86 -9.94
C VAL A 67 -7.52 32.46 -9.68
N LEU A 68 -7.58 31.62 -10.71
CA LEU A 68 -8.04 30.24 -10.65
C LEU A 68 -6.88 29.27 -10.90
N ILE A 69 -6.80 28.23 -10.07
CA ILE A 69 -6.10 26.98 -10.41
C ILE A 69 -7.09 25.81 -10.32
N TYR A 70 -7.01 24.91 -11.29
CA TYR A 70 -8.06 23.96 -11.59
C TYR A 70 -7.49 22.56 -11.89
N ASN A 71 -7.99 21.57 -11.16
CA ASN A 71 -7.83 20.16 -11.46
C ASN A 71 -9.19 19.53 -11.77
N GLY A 72 -9.51 19.35 -13.05
CA GLY A 72 -10.77 18.73 -13.43
C GLY A 72 -11.15 18.94 -14.89
N GLU A 73 -12.44 18.75 -15.15
CA GLU A 73 -13.14 19.03 -16.40
C GLU A 73 -14.62 19.39 -16.11
N VAL A 74 -15.14 20.47 -16.70
CA VAL A 74 -16.58 20.82 -16.69
C VAL A 74 -17.18 20.46 -18.04
N TYR A 75 -17.85 19.32 -18.13
CA TYR A 75 -18.30 18.77 -19.41
C TYR A 75 -19.42 19.58 -20.09
N ASN A 76 -20.20 20.35 -19.32
CA ASN A 76 -21.21 21.25 -19.89
C ASN A 76 -20.69 22.68 -20.15
N TYR A 77 -19.37 22.87 -20.25
CA TYR A 77 -18.78 24.21 -20.46
C TYR A 77 -19.28 24.91 -21.73
N LEU A 78 -19.60 24.18 -22.80
CA LEU A 78 -20.13 24.78 -24.03
C LEU A 78 -21.53 25.39 -23.82
N ASP A 79 -22.39 24.71 -23.06
CA ASP A 79 -23.73 25.22 -22.74
C ASP A 79 -23.63 26.44 -21.80
N LEU A 80 -22.76 26.35 -20.79
CA LEU A 80 -22.49 27.45 -19.86
C LEU A 80 -21.86 28.65 -20.57
N ARG A 81 -20.95 28.43 -21.51
CA ARG A 81 -20.35 29.47 -22.33
C ARG A 81 -21.43 30.22 -23.11
N ALA A 82 -22.35 29.50 -23.76
CA ALA A 82 -23.45 30.13 -24.49
C ALA A 82 -24.36 30.96 -23.56
N GLU A 83 -24.65 30.48 -22.34
CA GLU A 83 -25.41 31.24 -21.34
C GLU A 83 -24.65 32.51 -20.91
N LEU A 84 -23.35 32.41 -20.65
CA LEU A 84 -22.51 33.55 -20.25
C LEU A 84 -22.33 34.57 -21.38
N GLU A 85 -22.16 34.13 -22.63
CA GLU A 85 -22.11 35.01 -23.81
C GLU A 85 -23.45 35.76 -23.97
N ALA A 86 -24.59 35.10 -23.72
CA ALA A 86 -25.89 35.75 -23.71
C ALA A 86 -26.05 36.79 -22.58
N LEU A 87 -25.32 36.63 -21.47
CA LEU A 87 -25.20 37.61 -20.39
C LEU A 87 -24.16 38.71 -20.67
N GLY A 88 -23.49 38.67 -21.81
CA GLY A 88 -22.52 39.68 -22.26
C GLY A 88 -21.08 39.42 -21.85
N ARG A 89 -20.76 38.22 -21.34
CA ARG A 89 -19.37 37.81 -21.09
C ARG A 89 -18.64 37.54 -22.40
N THR A 90 -17.33 37.75 -22.38
CA THR A 90 -16.44 37.53 -23.53
C THR A 90 -15.31 36.59 -23.13
N PHE A 91 -14.91 35.72 -24.06
CA PHE A 91 -13.89 34.69 -23.85
C PHE A 91 -12.69 34.93 -24.75
N SER A 92 -11.51 34.61 -24.22
CA SER A 92 -10.21 34.74 -24.87
C SER A 92 -9.62 33.39 -25.28
N THR A 93 -10.11 32.31 -24.70
CA THR A 93 -9.69 30.93 -24.91
C THR A 93 -10.90 30.05 -25.29
N VAL A 94 -10.65 28.79 -25.62
CA VAL A 94 -11.69 27.77 -25.79
C VAL A 94 -11.70 26.75 -24.64
N SER A 95 -10.84 26.96 -23.64
CA SER A 95 -10.75 26.11 -22.44
C SER A 95 -12.02 26.19 -21.60
N ASP A 96 -12.40 25.05 -21.03
CA ASP A 96 -13.41 24.93 -19.98
C ASP A 96 -13.01 25.73 -18.71
N THR A 97 -11.71 25.88 -18.45
CA THR A 97 -11.16 26.64 -17.32
C THR A 97 -11.61 28.11 -17.35
N GLU A 98 -11.62 28.74 -18.52
CA GLU A 98 -12.10 30.13 -18.63
C GLU A 98 -13.60 30.23 -18.40
N VAL A 99 -14.37 29.20 -18.77
CA VAL A 99 -15.80 29.12 -18.45
C VAL A 99 -16.03 29.02 -16.95
N VAL A 100 -15.22 28.22 -16.23
CA VAL A 100 -15.28 28.15 -14.76
C VAL A 100 -15.00 29.52 -14.14
N LEU A 101 -13.95 30.21 -14.60
CA LEU A 101 -13.58 31.53 -14.09
C LEU A 101 -14.66 32.59 -14.36
N GLN A 102 -15.17 32.67 -15.59
CA GLN A 102 -16.23 33.61 -15.97
C GLN A 102 -17.55 33.30 -15.27
N ALA A 103 -17.90 32.03 -15.09
CA ALA A 103 -19.07 31.62 -14.33
C ALA A 103 -18.97 32.05 -12.86
N TYR A 104 -17.79 31.93 -12.25
CA TYR A 104 -17.55 32.44 -10.90
C TYR A 104 -17.64 33.97 -10.83
N GLU A 105 -17.09 34.70 -11.79
CA GLU A 105 -17.22 36.16 -11.82
C GLU A 105 -18.66 36.65 -12.02
N GLU A 106 -19.53 35.83 -12.63
CA GLU A 106 -20.93 36.16 -12.90
C GLU A 106 -21.86 35.74 -11.76
N TRP A 107 -21.72 34.51 -11.26
CA TRP A 107 -22.65 33.90 -10.30
C TRP A 107 -22.03 33.63 -8.93
N GLY A 108 -20.74 33.90 -8.73
CA GLY A 108 -20.03 33.57 -7.50
C GLY A 108 -20.09 32.07 -7.20
N ASP A 109 -20.37 31.73 -5.95
CA ASP A 109 -20.39 30.34 -5.48
C ASP A 109 -21.57 29.54 -6.07
N ASP A 110 -22.63 30.21 -6.52
CA ASP A 110 -23.79 29.56 -7.13
C ASP A 110 -23.45 28.95 -8.50
N ALA A 111 -22.33 29.34 -9.10
CA ALA A 111 -21.80 28.71 -10.30
C ALA A 111 -21.49 27.22 -10.08
N PHE A 112 -21.05 26.84 -8.87
CA PHE A 112 -20.48 25.52 -8.62
C PHE A 112 -21.51 24.40 -8.80
N ASP A 113 -22.78 24.65 -8.43
CA ASP A 113 -23.85 23.66 -8.59
C ASP A 113 -24.31 23.50 -10.05
N ARG A 114 -24.05 24.52 -10.88
CA ARG A 114 -24.37 24.50 -12.33
C ARG A 114 -23.43 23.61 -13.12
N PHE A 115 -22.20 23.43 -12.66
CA PHE A 115 -21.20 22.59 -13.32
C PHE A 115 -21.65 21.12 -13.36
N ASN A 116 -21.56 20.49 -14.53
CA ASN A 116 -21.62 19.04 -14.71
C ASN A 116 -20.21 18.57 -15.03
N GLY A 117 -19.49 18.05 -14.04
CA GLY A 117 -18.07 17.84 -14.16
C GLY A 117 -17.46 17.10 -13.00
N MET A 118 -16.14 16.93 -13.10
CA MET A 118 -15.29 16.44 -12.03
C MET A 118 -14.25 17.52 -11.77
N PHE A 119 -14.11 18.00 -10.53
CA PHE A 119 -13.29 19.17 -10.27
C PHE A 119 -12.84 19.28 -8.82
N GLY A 120 -11.60 19.74 -8.66
CA GLY A 120 -11.09 20.39 -7.47
C GLY A 120 -10.39 21.67 -7.91
N PHE A 121 -10.81 22.83 -7.41
CA PHE A 121 -10.18 24.10 -7.75
C PHE A 121 -9.89 24.95 -6.52
N ALA A 122 -8.98 25.90 -6.71
CA ALA A 122 -8.75 27.00 -5.79
C ALA A 122 -8.89 28.35 -6.52
N ILE A 123 -9.68 29.25 -5.95
CA ILE A 123 -9.94 30.59 -6.48
C ILE A 123 -9.48 31.62 -5.44
N HIS A 124 -8.50 32.45 -5.79
CA HIS A 124 -8.16 33.63 -5.01
C HIS A 124 -8.88 34.84 -5.59
N ASP A 125 -9.92 35.29 -4.90
CA ASP A 125 -10.72 36.46 -5.26
C ASP A 125 -10.33 37.64 -4.37
N ARG A 126 -9.52 38.54 -4.94
CA ARG A 126 -9.01 39.74 -4.27
C ARG A 126 -10.08 40.83 -4.13
N ARG A 127 -11.10 40.82 -4.99
CA ARG A 127 -12.21 41.78 -4.94
C ARG A 127 -13.00 41.60 -3.64
N ASN A 128 -13.18 40.35 -3.22
CA ASN A 128 -13.93 39.98 -2.02
C ASN A 128 -13.03 39.49 -0.86
N ASN A 129 -11.71 39.64 -0.97
CA ASN A 129 -10.72 39.21 0.02
C ASN A 129 -10.86 37.73 0.45
N ARG A 130 -11.05 36.81 -0.49
CA ARG A 130 -11.34 35.40 -0.17
C ARG A 130 -10.48 34.42 -0.96
N LEU A 131 -10.13 33.31 -0.33
CA LEU A 131 -9.62 32.10 -0.97
C LEU A 131 -10.69 31.02 -0.88
N VAL A 132 -11.07 30.45 -2.02
CA VAL A 132 -12.14 29.46 -2.13
C VAL A 132 -11.56 28.16 -2.66
N LEU A 133 -11.78 27.07 -1.93
CA LEU A 133 -11.53 25.71 -2.42
C LEU A 133 -12.88 25.03 -2.64
N ALA A 134 -13.08 24.30 -3.73
CA ALA A 134 -14.29 23.49 -3.90
C ALA A 134 -14.00 22.15 -4.56
N ARG A 135 -14.80 21.14 -4.18
CA ARG A 135 -14.70 19.75 -4.66
C ARG A 135 -16.03 19.30 -5.25
N ASP A 136 -16.00 18.69 -6.43
CA ASP A 136 -17.19 18.32 -7.21
C ASP A 136 -18.26 17.53 -6.45
N HIS A 137 -19.45 17.49 -7.04
CA HIS A 137 -20.67 16.91 -6.46
C HIS A 137 -20.50 15.49 -5.91
N PHE A 138 -19.68 14.65 -6.54
CA PHE A 138 -19.46 13.26 -6.11
C PHE A 138 -18.08 13.03 -5.47
N GLY A 139 -17.23 14.07 -5.44
CA GLY A 139 -15.86 13.97 -4.95
C GLY A 139 -14.96 13.15 -5.87
N ILE A 140 -15.17 13.20 -7.18
CA ILE A 140 -14.35 12.49 -8.18
C ILE A 140 -12.91 12.96 -8.11
N LYS A 141 -12.66 14.27 -8.05
CA LYS A 141 -11.31 14.81 -7.85
C LYS A 141 -11.03 15.01 -6.36
N PRO A 142 -9.87 14.60 -5.85
CA PRO A 142 -9.49 14.82 -4.47
C PRO A 142 -9.09 16.28 -4.21
N LEU A 143 -9.40 16.78 -3.01
CA LEU A 143 -8.90 18.05 -2.50
C LEU A 143 -8.74 17.96 -0.98
N TYR A 144 -7.48 18.07 -0.53
CA TYR A 144 -7.06 17.97 0.85
C TYR A 144 -6.63 19.34 1.38
N PHE A 145 -6.80 19.55 2.67
CA PHE A 145 -6.32 20.75 3.34
C PHE A 145 -5.89 20.47 4.78
N ALA A 146 -5.06 21.36 5.32
CA ALA A 146 -4.67 21.37 6.71
C ALA A 146 -4.67 22.82 7.22
N SER A 147 -5.38 23.05 8.32
CA SER A 147 -5.45 24.36 8.97
C SER A 147 -4.85 24.30 10.37
N PHE A 148 -4.00 25.26 10.70
CA PHE A 148 -3.30 25.33 11.97
C PHE A 148 -2.94 26.77 12.35
N THR A 149 -2.31 26.95 13.51
CA THR A 149 -1.87 28.26 13.99
C THR A 149 -0.38 28.22 14.30
N GLU A 150 0.38 29.13 13.71
CA GLU A 150 1.83 29.27 13.91
C GLU A 150 2.14 30.73 14.23
N GLY A 151 2.89 30.98 15.31
CA GLY A 151 3.22 32.35 15.72
C GLY A 151 2.01 33.23 16.10
N GLY A 152 0.84 32.63 16.36
CA GLY A 152 -0.42 33.35 16.60
C GLY A 152 -1.22 33.67 15.33
N GLU A 153 -0.73 33.30 14.16
CA GLU A 153 -1.38 33.52 12.87
C GLU A 153 -2.00 32.23 12.33
N LYS A 154 -3.18 32.34 11.71
CA LYS A 154 -3.85 31.22 11.04
C LYS A 154 -3.11 30.89 9.74
N LYS A 155 -2.84 29.62 9.50
CA LYS A 155 -2.22 29.09 8.29
C LYS A 155 -3.10 28.02 7.67
N LEU A 156 -3.08 27.93 6.35
CA LEU A 156 -3.77 26.87 5.62
C LEU A 156 -2.85 26.35 4.51
N LEU A 157 -2.78 25.02 4.38
CA LEU A 157 -2.16 24.32 3.24
C LEU A 157 -3.24 23.53 2.53
N PHE A 158 -3.19 23.43 1.20
CA PHE A 158 -4.11 22.60 0.43
C PHE A 158 -3.45 21.99 -0.79
N ALA A 159 -3.97 20.86 -1.26
CA ALA A 159 -3.51 20.23 -2.50
C ALA A 159 -4.45 19.10 -2.98
N SER A 160 -4.28 18.68 -4.24
CA SER A 160 -4.94 17.47 -4.79
C SER A 160 -4.45 16.17 -4.15
N GLU A 161 -3.27 16.19 -3.51
CA GLU A 161 -2.67 15.04 -2.84
C GLU A 161 -2.18 15.44 -1.44
N ILE A 162 -1.98 14.46 -0.55
CA ILE A 162 -1.50 14.70 0.81
C ILE A 162 0.00 15.00 0.81
N ARG A 163 0.79 14.39 -0.08
CA ARG A 163 2.24 14.58 -0.15
C ARG A 163 2.68 16.04 -0.27
N PRO A 164 2.11 16.91 -1.11
CA PRO A 164 2.40 18.34 -1.10
C PRO A 164 2.24 18.98 0.29
N ILE A 165 1.18 18.65 1.04
CA ILE A 165 0.97 19.18 2.39
C ILE A 165 2.06 18.69 3.35
N LEU A 166 2.50 17.43 3.23
CA LEU A 166 3.60 16.88 4.04
C LEU A 166 4.97 17.46 3.65
N ALA A 167 5.17 17.79 2.37
CA ALA A 167 6.39 18.39 1.83
C ALA A 167 6.58 19.84 2.25
N ALA A 168 5.52 20.50 2.73
CA ALA A 168 5.62 21.82 3.35
C ALA A 168 6.41 21.81 4.66
N GLU A 169 6.55 20.64 5.30
CA GLU A 169 7.25 20.44 6.58
C GLU A 169 6.76 21.37 7.72
N LYS A 170 5.51 21.82 7.64
CA LYS A 170 4.84 22.65 8.68
C LYS A 170 4.00 21.85 9.66
N LEU A 171 3.78 20.56 9.38
CA LEU A 171 2.94 19.68 10.18
C LEU A 171 3.74 18.47 10.65
N GLU A 172 3.50 18.08 11.89
CA GLU A 172 4.03 16.83 12.42
C GLU A 172 3.32 15.65 11.77
N ARG A 173 4.11 14.69 11.26
CA ARG A 173 3.57 13.49 10.60
C ARG A 173 3.03 12.52 11.65
N LYS A 174 1.75 12.66 12.00
CA LYS A 174 1.07 11.85 13.01
C LYS A 174 -0.04 11.01 12.42
N VAL A 175 -0.21 9.80 12.96
CA VAL A 175 -1.32 8.90 12.62
C VAL A 175 -2.60 9.39 13.29
N ASN A 176 -3.70 9.44 12.52
CA ASN A 176 -5.03 9.54 13.07
C ASN A 176 -5.50 8.16 13.57
N GLU A 177 -5.25 7.87 14.84
CA GLU A 177 -5.49 6.54 15.40
C GLU A 177 -6.97 6.12 15.38
N ARG A 178 -7.92 7.06 15.40
CA ARG A 178 -9.35 6.76 15.30
C ARG A 178 -9.69 6.23 13.91
N ILE A 179 -9.21 6.90 12.86
CA ILE A 179 -9.39 6.47 11.48
C ILE A 179 -8.69 5.14 11.24
N LEU A 180 -7.47 4.98 11.75
CA LEU A 180 -6.74 3.71 11.67
C LEU A 180 -7.52 2.57 12.36
N TYR A 181 -8.10 2.80 13.54
CA TYR A 181 -8.93 1.84 14.23
C TYR A 181 -10.18 1.47 13.43
N ARG A 182 -10.90 2.45 12.87
CA ARG A 182 -12.09 2.19 12.03
C ARG A 182 -11.74 1.35 10.80
N TYR A 183 -10.60 1.61 10.17
CA TYR A 183 -10.11 0.85 9.03
C TYR A 183 -9.73 -0.60 9.41
N LEU A 184 -8.92 -0.78 10.47
CA LEU A 184 -8.49 -2.11 10.92
C LEU A 184 -9.65 -2.92 11.50
N GLN A 185 -10.54 -2.33 12.27
CA GLN A 185 -11.61 -3.06 12.95
C GLN A 185 -12.86 -3.24 12.07
N PHE A 186 -13.29 -2.19 11.36
CA PHE A 186 -14.57 -2.18 10.64
C PHE A 186 -14.44 -2.24 9.11
N ARG A 187 -13.23 -2.07 8.55
CA ARG A 187 -12.99 -1.85 7.11
C ARG A 187 -13.67 -0.59 6.61
N ILE A 188 -13.64 0.46 7.43
CA ILE A 188 -14.23 1.76 7.12
C ILE A 188 -13.12 2.77 6.96
N HIS A 189 -13.13 3.46 5.83
CA HIS A 189 -12.23 4.54 5.46
C HIS A 189 -12.93 5.42 4.41
N ASP A 190 -12.46 6.65 4.24
CA ASP A 190 -13.06 7.65 3.33
C ASP A 190 -14.54 8.03 3.63
N GLU A 191 -15.07 7.69 4.82
CA GLU A 191 -16.45 8.02 5.23
C GLU A 191 -16.64 9.48 5.67
N GLU A 192 -15.56 10.12 6.09
CA GLU A 192 -15.57 11.43 6.71
C GLU A 192 -14.37 12.27 6.23
N ALA A 193 -14.35 13.56 6.61
CA ALA A 193 -13.31 14.49 6.18
C ALA A 193 -11.91 14.08 6.67
N ALA A 194 -11.83 13.49 7.87
CA ALA A 194 -10.55 13.12 8.47
C ALA A 194 -9.82 12.03 7.68
N THR A 195 -8.54 12.27 7.41
CA THR A 195 -7.64 11.31 6.76
C THR A 195 -6.94 10.40 7.78
N PHE A 196 -6.11 9.47 7.30
CA PHE A 196 -5.19 8.70 8.15
C PHE A 196 -4.09 9.56 8.80
N PHE A 197 -3.92 10.81 8.37
CA PHE A 197 -3.00 11.78 8.96
C PHE A 197 -3.75 12.69 9.93
N ALA A 198 -3.26 12.81 11.15
CA ALA A 198 -3.81 13.74 12.12
C ALA A 198 -3.54 15.19 11.67
N GLY A 199 -4.59 16.00 11.56
CA GLY A 199 -4.51 17.41 11.15
C GLY A 199 -4.60 17.65 9.64
N ILE A 200 -4.82 16.61 8.84
CA ILE A 200 -5.09 16.73 7.40
C ILE A 200 -6.49 16.18 7.13
N ASP A 201 -7.34 17.02 6.56
CA ASP A 201 -8.71 16.69 6.19
C ASP A 201 -8.88 16.76 4.66
N LYS A 202 -9.93 16.14 4.15
CA LYS A 202 -10.39 16.28 2.77
C LYS A 202 -11.74 16.97 2.73
N LEU A 203 -11.99 17.79 1.70
CA LEU A 203 -13.34 18.24 1.42
C LEU A 203 -14.21 17.04 1.04
N LEU A 204 -15.41 16.94 1.60
CA LEU A 204 -16.37 15.93 1.19
C LEU A 204 -16.99 16.28 -0.18
N PRO A 205 -17.63 15.33 -0.87
CA PRO A 205 -18.35 15.61 -2.11
C PRO A 205 -19.30 16.82 -1.97
N GLY A 206 -19.25 17.74 -2.92
CA GLY A 206 -20.12 18.92 -2.94
C GLY A 206 -19.79 20.01 -1.91
N GLN A 207 -18.64 19.94 -1.24
CA GLN A 207 -18.20 20.94 -0.28
C GLN A 207 -17.29 22.01 -0.89
N LYS A 208 -17.34 23.20 -0.27
CA LYS A 208 -16.38 24.28 -0.44
C LYS A 208 -15.79 24.69 0.91
N LEU A 209 -14.56 25.18 0.88
CA LEU A 209 -13.93 25.93 1.97
C LEU A 209 -13.79 27.38 1.52
N VAL A 210 -14.25 28.32 2.34
CA VAL A 210 -14.08 29.75 2.09
C VAL A 210 -13.25 30.34 3.22
N LEU A 211 -12.08 30.88 2.90
CA LEU A 211 -11.17 31.55 3.82
C LEU A 211 -11.21 33.05 3.57
N ASP A 212 -11.37 33.84 4.63
CA ASP A 212 -11.20 35.30 4.60
C ASP A 212 -9.70 35.62 4.67
N THR A 213 -9.17 36.20 3.59
CA THR A 213 -7.72 36.48 3.48
C THR A 213 -7.23 37.61 4.38
N THR A 214 -8.13 38.38 5.00
CA THR A 214 -7.79 39.44 5.96
C THR A 214 -7.64 38.92 7.39
N THR A 215 -8.38 37.87 7.75
CA THR A 215 -8.39 37.29 9.11
C THR A 215 -7.74 35.91 9.20
N GLY A 216 -7.71 35.18 8.09
CA GLY A 216 -7.29 33.78 8.01
C GLY A 216 -8.31 32.77 8.55
N GLU A 217 -9.50 33.23 8.97
CA GLU A 217 -10.60 32.35 9.38
C GLU A 217 -11.24 31.71 8.15
N HIS A 218 -11.70 30.46 8.30
CA HIS A 218 -12.35 29.73 7.21
C HIS A 218 -13.57 28.93 7.68
N GLU A 219 -14.48 28.69 6.75
CA GLU A 219 -15.67 27.85 6.94
C GLU A 219 -15.74 26.79 5.83
N VAL A 220 -16.17 25.58 6.20
CA VAL A 220 -16.51 24.52 5.25
C VAL A 220 -18.03 24.37 5.18
N SER A 221 -18.59 24.45 3.98
CA SER A 221 -20.04 24.33 3.74
C SER A 221 -20.34 23.59 2.43
N MET A 222 -21.57 23.11 2.27
CA MET A 222 -22.03 22.54 1.00
C MET A 222 -22.33 23.68 0.01
N PHE A 223 -21.92 23.54 -1.25
CA PHE A 223 -22.38 24.43 -2.34
C PHE A 223 -23.55 23.85 -3.12
N THR A 224 -23.82 22.55 -2.97
CA THR A 224 -24.86 21.82 -3.70
C THR A 224 -25.87 21.20 -2.75
N ARG A 225 -27.08 20.98 -3.27
CA ARG A 225 -28.13 20.20 -2.61
C ARG A 225 -28.30 18.79 -3.18
N LEU A 226 -27.38 18.34 -4.04
CA LEU A 226 -27.57 17.09 -4.80
C LEU A 226 -27.94 15.90 -3.92
N GLU A 227 -27.26 15.71 -2.77
CA GLU A 227 -27.60 14.61 -1.86
C GLU A 227 -29.05 14.69 -1.38
N GLN A 228 -29.49 15.87 -0.92
CA GLN A 228 -30.86 16.10 -0.47
C GLN A 228 -31.86 15.96 -1.63
N GLU A 229 -31.53 16.43 -2.83
CA GLU A 229 -32.35 16.25 -4.03
C GLU A 229 -32.54 14.77 -4.36
N LEU A 230 -31.50 13.92 -4.22
CA LEU A 230 -31.63 12.48 -4.43
C LEU A 230 -32.53 11.83 -3.37
N GLU A 231 -32.46 12.28 -2.11
CA GLU A 231 -33.38 11.81 -1.06
C GLU A 231 -34.83 12.19 -1.38
N GLU A 232 -35.08 13.43 -1.85
CA GLU A 232 -36.40 13.90 -2.27
C GLU A 232 -36.91 13.09 -3.48
N LEU A 233 -36.08 12.93 -4.52
CA LEU A 233 -36.41 12.15 -5.72
C LEU A 233 -36.64 10.67 -5.42
N SER A 234 -35.97 10.13 -4.40
CA SER A 234 -36.14 8.72 -3.99
C SER A 234 -37.61 8.38 -3.65
N SER A 235 -38.40 9.38 -3.26
CA SER A 235 -39.81 9.26 -2.89
C SER A 235 -40.82 9.43 -4.04
N VAL A 236 -40.40 9.81 -5.25
CA VAL A 236 -41.30 10.14 -6.39
C VAL A 236 -41.93 8.89 -7.04
N GLU A 237 -41.26 7.73 -6.96
CA GLU A 237 -41.71 6.42 -7.50
C GLU A 237 -42.30 6.46 -8.94
N ARG A 238 -41.62 7.09 -9.91
CA ARG A 238 -42.06 7.06 -11.33
C ARG A 238 -42.17 5.60 -11.84
N PRO A 239 -43.30 5.19 -12.44
CA PRO A 239 -43.49 3.84 -12.95
C PRO A 239 -42.43 3.43 -13.99
N TYR A 240 -42.07 2.15 -14.01
CA TYR A 240 -41.09 1.60 -14.93
C TYR A 240 -41.77 1.10 -16.23
N ASP A 241 -41.52 1.78 -17.34
CA ASP A 241 -42.03 1.45 -18.68
C ASP A 241 -40.95 1.63 -19.78
N GLN A 242 -41.34 1.41 -21.03
CA GLN A 242 -40.42 1.55 -22.17
C GLN A 242 -39.92 2.99 -22.37
N GLY A 243 -40.77 4.00 -22.11
CA GLY A 243 -40.36 5.40 -22.23
C GLY A 243 -39.28 5.78 -21.23
N VAL A 244 -39.35 5.24 -20.00
CA VAL A 244 -38.29 5.39 -19.00
C VAL A 244 -36.98 4.72 -19.43
N ILE A 245 -37.05 3.55 -20.08
CA ILE A 245 -35.87 2.86 -20.61
C ILE A 245 -35.20 3.69 -21.71
N ASP A 246 -36.00 4.27 -22.61
CA ASP A 246 -35.50 5.07 -23.72
C ASP A 246 -34.89 6.39 -23.21
N GLU A 247 -35.55 7.07 -22.28
CA GLU A 247 -35.03 8.29 -21.65
C GLU A 247 -33.73 8.04 -20.87
N TYR A 248 -33.63 6.92 -20.13
CA TYR A 248 -32.36 6.55 -19.48
C TYR A 248 -31.25 6.31 -20.50
N ARG A 249 -31.56 5.59 -21.61
CA ARG A 249 -30.59 5.32 -22.67
C ARG A 249 -30.06 6.61 -23.28
N GLU A 250 -30.93 7.57 -23.55
CA GLU A 250 -30.56 8.88 -24.09
C GLU A 250 -29.64 9.64 -23.12
N ARG A 251 -30.04 9.78 -21.85
CA ARG A 251 -29.24 10.46 -20.83
C ARG A 251 -27.88 9.78 -20.60
N PHE A 252 -27.84 8.46 -20.55
CA PHE A 252 -26.58 7.72 -20.42
C PHE A 252 -25.69 7.88 -21.65
N THR A 253 -26.26 7.83 -22.85
CA THR A 253 -25.52 8.07 -24.10
C THR A 253 -24.93 9.48 -24.11
N GLU A 254 -25.70 10.47 -23.66
CA GLU A 254 -25.24 11.85 -23.53
C GLU A 254 -24.13 11.99 -22.49
N GLY A 255 -24.27 11.37 -21.31
CA GLY A 255 -23.23 11.36 -20.28
C GLY A 255 -21.91 10.76 -20.76
N VAL A 256 -21.96 9.73 -21.61
CA VAL A 256 -20.79 9.17 -22.30
C VAL A 256 -20.24 10.15 -23.34
N ARG A 257 -21.10 10.70 -24.21
CA ARG A 257 -20.72 11.65 -25.27
C ARG A 257 -19.99 12.87 -24.72
N LEU A 258 -20.50 13.46 -23.64
CA LEU A 258 -19.89 14.60 -22.96
C LEU A 258 -18.46 14.29 -22.48
N ARG A 259 -18.21 13.07 -22.02
CA ARG A 259 -16.90 12.62 -21.52
C ARG A 259 -15.93 12.15 -22.61
N LEU A 260 -16.34 12.12 -23.89
CA LEU A 260 -15.43 11.86 -25.00
C LEU A 260 -14.77 13.14 -25.56
N GLN A 261 -15.27 14.33 -25.18
CA GLN A 261 -14.71 15.61 -25.62
C GLN A 261 -13.25 15.77 -25.15
N SER A 262 -12.31 15.80 -26.08
CA SER A 262 -10.87 15.82 -25.81
C SER A 262 -10.10 16.20 -27.07
N GLU A 263 -9.00 16.96 -26.96
CA GLU A 263 -8.04 17.20 -28.06
C GLU A 263 -6.93 16.13 -28.12
N VAL A 264 -6.85 15.29 -27.10
CA VAL A 264 -5.87 14.20 -26.96
C VAL A 264 -6.53 12.82 -27.03
N PRO A 265 -5.77 11.75 -27.31
CA PRO A 265 -6.35 10.41 -27.49
C PRO A 265 -7.11 9.89 -26.27
N VAL A 266 -8.29 9.32 -26.53
CA VAL A 266 -9.20 8.74 -25.53
C VAL A 266 -9.25 7.21 -25.68
N GLY A 267 -9.33 6.49 -24.57
CA GLY A 267 -9.64 5.05 -24.54
C GLY A 267 -10.60 4.67 -23.42
N THR A 268 -10.82 3.37 -23.26
CA THR A 268 -11.84 2.84 -22.33
C THR A 268 -11.33 1.62 -21.56
N ALA A 269 -11.61 1.55 -20.26
CA ALA A 269 -11.37 0.34 -19.48
C ALA A 269 -12.44 -0.72 -19.81
N LEU A 270 -12.04 -1.98 -20.00
CA LEU A 270 -12.96 -3.09 -20.25
C LEU A 270 -12.65 -4.27 -19.33
N SER A 271 -13.49 -4.51 -18.34
CA SER A 271 -13.36 -5.68 -17.45
C SER A 271 -14.18 -6.90 -17.91
N GLY A 272 -15.11 -6.72 -18.86
CA GLY A 272 -16.13 -7.73 -19.18
C GLY A 272 -17.30 -7.76 -18.19
N GLY A 273 -17.32 -6.85 -17.21
CA GLY A 273 -18.50 -6.58 -16.38
C GLY A 273 -19.56 -5.76 -17.13
N LEU A 274 -20.81 -5.76 -16.66
CA LEU A 274 -21.92 -5.05 -17.30
C LEU A 274 -21.62 -3.54 -17.52
N ASP A 275 -20.93 -2.92 -16.56
CA ASP A 275 -20.77 -1.46 -16.49
C ASP A 275 -19.79 -0.93 -17.53
N SER A 276 -18.56 -1.45 -17.52
CA SER A 276 -17.53 -1.12 -18.50
C SER A 276 -17.96 -1.54 -19.91
N SER A 277 -18.63 -2.69 -20.04
CA SER A 277 -19.16 -3.13 -21.34
C SER A 277 -20.23 -2.19 -21.87
N ALA A 278 -21.12 -1.66 -21.02
CA ALA A 278 -22.14 -0.70 -21.41
C ALA A 278 -21.53 0.61 -21.93
N VAL A 279 -20.41 1.06 -21.36
CA VAL A 279 -19.65 2.21 -21.86
C VAL A 279 -19.07 1.88 -23.24
N VAL A 280 -18.35 0.76 -23.38
CA VAL A 280 -17.71 0.34 -24.65
C VAL A 280 -18.71 0.24 -25.81
N VAL A 281 -19.88 -0.38 -25.61
CA VAL A 281 -20.88 -0.53 -26.70
C VAL A 281 -21.61 0.77 -27.01
N THR A 282 -21.79 1.65 -26.02
CA THR A 282 -22.34 3.00 -26.23
C THR A 282 -21.38 3.86 -27.03
N ILE A 283 -20.08 3.79 -26.74
CA ILE A 283 -19.04 4.45 -27.54
C ILE A 283 -19.03 3.92 -28.97
N ASN A 284 -19.08 2.59 -29.15
CA ASN A 284 -19.15 2.00 -30.49
C ASN A 284 -20.38 2.47 -31.28
N LYS A 285 -21.55 2.59 -30.62
CA LYS A 285 -22.75 3.16 -31.24
C LYS A 285 -22.50 4.61 -31.70
N LEU A 286 -21.93 5.46 -30.85
CA LEU A 286 -21.60 6.85 -31.19
C LEU A 286 -20.60 6.95 -32.36
N MET A 287 -19.63 6.03 -32.43
CA MET A 287 -18.69 5.94 -33.55
C MET A 287 -19.39 5.58 -34.87
N GLN A 288 -20.33 4.63 -34.82
CA GLN A 288 -21.13 4.25 -35.99
C GLN A 288 -22.03 5.40 -36.46
N GLU A 289 -22.52 6.21 -35.53
CA GLU A 289 -23.30 7.43 -35.79
C GLU A 289 -22.43 8.63 -36.23
N LYS A 290 -21.10 8.50 -36.18
CA LYS A 290 -20.13 9.56 -36.50
C LYS A 290 -20.36 10.83 -35.68
N ALA A 291 -20.66 10.66 -34.39
CA ALA A 291 -20.80 11.79 -33.47
C ALA A 291 -19.45 12.53 -33.36
N ALA A 292 -19.45 13.87 -33.47
CA ALA A 292 -18.24 14.69 -33.44
C ALA A 292 -17.38 14.47 -32.18
N ALA A 293 -18.00 14.11 -31.05
CA ALA A 293 -17.28 13.80 -29.81
C ALA A 293 -16.38 12.56 -29.91
N THR A 294 -16.50 11.74 -30.97
CA THR A 294 -15.70 10.52 -31.15
C THR A 294 -14.37 10.74 -31.88
N ASP A 295 -14.10 11.95 -32.36
CA ASP A 295 -12.86 12.26 -33.10
C ASP A 295 -11.60 11.93 -32.29
N SER A 296 -11.66 12.12 -30.96
CA SER A 296 -10.60 11.85 -30.00
C SER A 296 -10.27 10.35 -29.81
N LEU A 297 -11.15 9.45 -30.26
CA LEU A 297 -10.92 8.00 -30.24
C LEU A 297 -10.09 7.53 -31.44
N GLY A 298 -9.99 8.36 -32.49
CA GLY A 298 -9.41 7.95 -33.77
C GLY A 298 -10.26 6.94 -34.53
N ALA A 299 -9.63 6.17 -35.43
CA ALA A 299 -10.33 5.21 -36.28
C ALA A 299 -10.94 4.01 -35.50
N LYS A 300 -10.36 3.69 -34.34
CA LYS A 300 -10.76 2.56 -33.50
C LYS A 300 -10.60 2.93 -32.04
N GLN A 301 -11.61 2.60 -31.24
CA GLN A 301 -11.56 2.72 -29.80
C GLN A 301 -10.46 1.79 -29.22
N GLN A 302 -9.61 2.34 -28.37
CA GLN A 302 -8.61 1.56 -27.62
C GLN A 302 -9.22 1.08 -26.31
N THR A 303 -9.17 -0.24 -26.04
CA THR A 303 -9.67 -0.83 -24.79
C THR A 303 -8.55 -1.48 -23.98
N PHE A 304 -8.63 -1.38 -22.65
CA PHE A 304 -7.63 -1.94 -21.75
C PHE A 304 -8.27 -2.87 -20.71
N SER A 305 -7.78 -4.10 -20.60
CA SER A 305 -8.36 -5.16 -19.77
C SER A 305 -7.31 -5.83 -18.89
N ALA A 306 -7.52 -5.85 -17.57
CA ALA A 306 -6.76 -6.75 -16.70
C ALA A 306 -7.28 -8.18 -16.86
N VAL A 307 -6.40 -9.14 -17.14
CA VAL A 307 -6.75 -10.56 -17.30
C VAL A 307 -5.88 -11.44 -16.41
N PHE A 308 -6.45 -12.52 -15.90
CA PHE A 308 -5.80 -13.45 -14.98
C PHE A 308 -6.05 -14.90 -15.40
N PRO A 309 -5.39 -15.36 -16.48
CA PRO A 309 -5.66 -16.68 -17.04
C PRO A 309 -5.57 -17.80 -16.00
N ASN A 310 -6.56 -18.69 -15.97
CA ASN A 310 -6.69 -19.80 -15.03
C ASN A 310 -6.96 -19.41 -13.57
N SER A 311 -7.19 -18.13 -13.27
CA SER A 311 -7.64 -17.70 -11.95
C SER A 311 -9.16 -17.84 -11.79
N ILE A 312 -9.64 -17.96 -10.55
CA ILE A 312 -11.08 -17.88 -10.25
C ILE A 312 -11.70 -16.52 -10.59
N ASN A 313 -10.86 -15.48 -10.67
CA ASN A 313 -11.27 -14.10 -11.00
C ASN A 313 -11.13 -13.77 -12.49
N ASP A 314 -10.89 -14.77 -13.36
CA ASP A 314 -10.68 -14.55 -14.78
C ASP A 314 -11.97 -14.09 -15.50
N GLU A 315 -11.97 -12.84 -15.95
CA GLU A 315 -13.05 -12.24 -16.72
C GLU A 315 -12.78 -12.19 -18.23
N GLU A 316 -11.65 -12.72 -18.71
CA GLU A 316 -11.19 -12.59 -20.10
C GLU A 316 -12.25 -13.01 -21.12
N LYS A 317 -12.92 -14.14 -20.89
CA LYS A 317 -14.00 -14.64 -21.77
C LYS A 317 -15.17 -13.67 -21.94
N TYR A 318 -15.42 -12.81 -20.96
CA TYR A 318 -16.51 -11.83 -21.00
C TYR A 318 -16.08 -10.58 -21.77
N ALA A 319 -14.84 -10.11 -21.54
CA ALA A 319 -14.26 -9.05 -22.34
C ALA A 319 -14.21 -9.45 -23.82
N ASP A 320 -13.76 -10.66 -24.13
CA ASP A 320 -13.68 -11.19 -25.51
C ASP A 320 -15.04 -11.20 -26.22
N ALA A 321 -16.12 -11.51 -25.50
CA ALA A 321 -17.47 -11.49 -26.08
C ALA A 321 -17.93 -10.07 -26.45
N VAL A 322 -17.56 -9.07 -25.62
CA VAL A 322 -17.86 -7.66 -25.92
C VAL A 322 -17.04 -7.20 -27.10
N LEU A 323 -15.74 -7.51 -27.13
CA LEU A 323 -14.86 -7.19 -28.26
C LEU A 323 -15.38 -7.77 -29.58
N ALA A 324 -15.88 -9.01 -29.57
CA ALA A 324 -16.50 -9.63 -30.75
C ALA A 324 -17.76 -8.89 -31.21
N SER A 325 -18.55 -8.32 -30.29
CA SER A 325 -19.76 -7.54 -30.65
C SER A 325 -19.47 -6.17 -31.27
N VAL A 326 -18.25 -5.66 -31.12
CA VAL A 326 -17.79 -4.38 -31.68
C VAL A 326 -16.62 -4.55 -32.65
N GLU A 327 -16.51 -5.75 -33.24
CA GLU A 327 -15.43 -6.11 -34.16
C GLU A 327 -15.31 -5.10 -35.31
N GLY A 328 -14.07 -4.70 -35.62
CA GLY A 328 -13.75 -3.71 -36.66
C GLY A 328 -13.58 -2.27 -36.14
N ASN A 329 -14.18 -1.92 -35.00
CA ASN A 329 -14.11 -0.56 -34.41
C ASN A 329 -13.28 -0.49 -33.12
N VAL A 330 -12.61 -1.58 -32.73
CA VAL A 330 -11.86 -1.68 -31.47
C VAL A 330 -10.46 -2.26 -31.69
N ASP A 331 -9.50 -1.74 -30.93
CA ASP A 331 -8.22 -2.39 -30.68
C ASP A 331 -8.11 -2.65 -29.17
N SER A 332 -7.75 -3.88 -28.78
CA SER A 332 -7.77 -4.31 -27.38
C SER A 332 -6.39 -4.66 -26.85
N HIS A 333 -6.12 -4.20 -25.63
CA HIS A 333 -4.89 -4.41 -24.89
C HIS A 333 -5.20 -5.21 -23.62
N LYS A 334 -4.67 -6.43 -23.54
CA LYS A 334 -4.80 -7.29 -22.36
C LYS A 334 -3.54 -7.19 -21.49
N ILE A 335 -3.72 -6.89 -20.21
CA ILE A 335 -2.67 -6.68 -19.22
C ILE A 335 -2.73 -7.84 -18.22
N LEU A 336 -1.59 -8.48 -17.96
CA LEU A 336 -1.47 -9.63 -17.06
C LEU A 336 -0.58 -9.28 -15.85
N PRO A 337 -1.13 -8.60 -14.81
CA PRO A 337 -0.36 -8.33 -13.60
C PRO A 337 0.07 -9.64 -12.90
N LYS A 338 1.31 -9.67 -12.41
CA LYS A 338 1.89 -10.84 -11.73
C LYS A 338 2.28 -10.54 -10.29
N ALA A 339 2.39 -11.60 -9.49
CA ALA A 339 2.76 -11.51 -8.06
C ALA A 339 4.15 -10.87 -7.84
N HIS A 340 5.16 -11.20 -8.65
CA HIS A 340 6.50 -10.60 -8.47
C HIS A 340 6.50 -9.11 -8.80
N GLU A 341 5.80 -8.68 -9.86
CA GLU A 341 5.63 -7.26 -10.19
C GLU A 341 4.93 -6.52 -9.05
N PHE A 342 3.88 -7.13 -8.46
CA PHE A 342 3.21 -6.55 -7.30
C PHE A 342 4.15 -6.41 -6.09
N ALA A 343 5.05 -7.37 -5.89
CA ALA A 343 6.05 -7.30 -4.82
C ALA A 343 7.06 -6.15 -5.03
N GLU A 344 7.47 -5.93 -6.28
CA GLU A 344 8.40 -4.87 -6.69
C GLU A 344 7.75 -3.49 -6.60
N ASP A 345 6.52 -3.35 -7.11
CA ASP A 345 5.77 -2.10 -7.13
C ASP A 345 5.16 -1.75 -5.77
N LEU A 346 5.22 -2.64 -4.78
CA LEU A 346 4.42 -2.56 -3.54
C LEU A 346 4.57 -1.21 -2.80
N ILE A 347 5.80 -0.72 -2.66
CA ILE A 347 6.06 0.57 -1.98
C ILE A 347 5.54 1.74 -2.81
N ASP A 348 5.75 1.69 -4.13
CA ASP A 348 5.30 2.77 -5.00
C ASP A 348 3.77 2.84 -5.10
N PHE A 349 3.12 1.68 -5.09
CA PHE A 349 1.68 1.56 -5.01
C PHE A 349 1.14 2.13 -3.69
N VAL A 350 1.76 1.82 -2.55
CA VAL A 350 1.39 2.41 -1.25
C VAL A 350 1.60 3.93 -1.25
N ARG A 351 2.73 4.40 -1.78
CA ARG A 351 3.05 5.82 -1.92
C ARG A 351 2.01 6.55 -2.79
N THR A 352 1.60 5.92 -3.88
CA THR A 352 0.59 6.44 -4.81
C THR A 352 -0.77 6.62 -4.14
N GLN A 353 -1.17 5.64 -3.31
CA GLN A 353 -2.46 5.68 -2.64
C GLN A 353 -2.54 6.70 -1.50
N GLU A 354 -1.40 7.03 -0.88
CA GLU A 354 -1.19 7.95 0.27
C GLU A 354 -1.94 7.58 1.56
N GLU A 355 -3.01 6.81 1.46
CA GLU A 355 -3.83 6.30 2.55
C GLU A 355 -4.07 4.79 2.34
N PRO A 356 -4.12 3.99 3.42
CA PRO A 356 -4.39 2.55 3.33
C PRO A 356 -5.67 2.16 2.55
N ILE A 357 -5.66 0.98 1.94
CA ILE A 357 -6.72 0.42 1.09
C ILE A 357 -7.09 -1.00 1.52
N ILE A 358 -8.30 -1.49 1.23
CA ILE A 358 -8.84 -2.73 1.84
C ILE A 358 -8.42 -4.05 1.17
N SER A 359 -7.89 -4.01 -0.04
CA SER A 359 -7.36 -5.17 -0.77
C SER A 359 -6.34 -4.72 -1.83
N SER A 360 -5.64 -5.68 -2.44
CA SER A 360 -4.77 -5.47 -3.61
C SER A 360 -5.54 -5.32 -4.93
N GLY A 361 -6.87 -5.34 -4.91
CA GLY A 361 -7.70 -5.16 -6.10
C GLY A 361 -7.35 -3.92 -6.95
N PRO A 362 -7.20 -2.73 -6.36
CA PRO A 362 -6.80 -1.52 -7.08
C PRO A 362 -5.42 -1.59 -7.75
N TYR A 363 -4.56 -2.56 -7.42
CA TYR A 363 -3.29 -2.75 -8.14
C TYR A 363 -3.49 -3.28 -9.57
N ALA A 364 -4.54 -4.05 -9.84
CA ALA A 364 -4.88 -4.43 -11.21
C ALA A 364 -5.17 -3.19 -12.07
N GLN A 365 -5.92 -2.24 -11.50
CA GLN A 365 -6.19 -0.96 -12.13
C GLN A 365 -4.91 -0.14 -12.31
N TYR A 366 -4.05 -0.04 -11.28
CA TYR A 366 -2.75 0.62 -11.38
C TYR A 366 -1.93 0.17 -12.61
N ARG A 367 -1.87 -1.14 -12.88
CA ARG A 367 -1.16 -1.70 -14.04
C ARG A 367 -1.90 -1.47 -15.37
N VAL A 368 -3.23 -1.44 -15.35
CA VAL A 368 -4.03 -1.02 -16.53
C VAL A 368 -3.74 0.44 -16.87
N MET A 369 -3.74 1.34 -15.88
CA MET A 369 -3.45 2.76 -16.09
C MET A 369 -2.02 3.00 -16.60
N GLN A 370 -1.05 2.27 -16.03
CA GLN A 370 0.33 2.27 -16.53
C GLN A 370 0.37 1.93 -18.03
N LYS A 371 -0.26 0.83 -18.43
CA LYS A 371 -0.24 0.40 -19.83
C LYS A 371 -1.01 1.36 -20.74
N ALA A 372 -2.14 1.88 -20.27
CA ALA A 372 -2.97 2.81 -21.01
C ALA A 372 -2.23 4.12 -21.33
N SER A 373 -1.49 4.65 -20.35
CA SER A 373 -0.72 5.89 -20.48
C SER A 373 0.34 5.87 -21.60
N GLU A 374 0.75 4.69 -22.07
CA GLU A 374 1.67 4.56 -23.20
C GLU A 374 1.06 4.99 -24.54
N THR A 375 -0.28 5.07 -24.63
CA THR A 375 -1.00 5.28 -25.90
C THR A 375 -2.12 6.32 -25.84
N ILE A 376 -2.67 6.58 -24.66
CA ILE A 376 -3.78 7.51 -24.46
C ILE A 376 -3.53 8.43 -23.26
N THR A 377 -4.24 9.55 -23.21
CA THR A 377 -4.17 10.54 -22.12
C THR A 377 -5.46 10.57 -21.28
N VAL A 378 -6.58 10.13 -21.86
CA VAL A 378 -7.90 10.12 -21.20
C VAL A 378 -8.50 8.72 -21.27
N LEU A 379 -8.98 8.20 -20.13
CA LEU A 379 -9.60 6.88 -20.03
C LEU A 379 -10.99 6.97 -19.40
N LEU A 380 -11.99 6.40 -20.07
CA LEU A 380 -13.33 6.22 -19.50
C LEU A 380 -13.41 4.88 -18.73
N ASP A 381 -13.89 4.92 -17.48
CA ASP A 381 -14.16 3.75 -16.64
C ASP A 381 -15.64 3.72 -16.18
N GLY A 382 -16.15 2.51 -15.92
CA GLY A 382 -17.54 2.24 -15.52
C GLY A 382 -17.81 2.37 -14.02
N GLN A 383 -16.96 3.06 -13.25
CA GLN A 383 -17.15 3.27 -11.81
C GLN A 383 -18.45 4.03 -11.49
N GLY A 384 -18.99 3.82 -10.30
CA GLY A 384 -20.22 4.45 -9.82
C GLY A 384 -21.51 3.70 -10.17
N ALA A 385 -21.49 2.87 -11.22
CA ALA A 385 -22.65 2.09 -11.64
C ALA A 385 -23.14 1.10 -10.56
N ASP A 386 -22.22 0.47 -9.82
CA ASP A 386 -22.58 -0.46 -8.74
C ASP A 386 -23.27 0.25 -7.58
N GLU A 387 -22.77 1.41 -7.16
CA GLU A 387 -23.27 2.19 -6.03
C GLU A 387 -24.59 2.89 -6.32
N MET A 388 -24.87 3.28 -7.57
CA MET A 388 -26.16 3.87 -7.94
C MET A 388 -27.24 2.84 -8.32
N MET A 389 -26.87 1.64 -8.80
CA MET A 389 -27.82 0.63 -9.33
C MET A 389 -27.74 -0.75 -8.65
N ALA A 390 -27.31 -0.78 -7.39
CA ALA A 390 -27.32 -1.97 -6.56
C ALA A 390 -26.49 -3.15 -7.09
N GLY A 391 -25.25 -2.88 -7.48
CA GLY A 391 -24.32 -3.87 -8.01
C GLY A 391 -23.84 -4.96 -7.03
N TYR A 392 -23.79 -4.62 -5.74
CA TYR A 392 -23.28 -5.51 -4.69
C TYR A 392 -24.38 -6.27 -3.93
N ILE A 393 -24.03 -7.47 -3.45
CA ILE A 393 -24.95 -8.34 -2.69
C ILE A 393 -25.60 -7.66 -1.47
N PRO A 394 -24.91 -6.84 -0.65
CA PRO A 394 -25.53 -6.17 0.49
C PRO A 394 -26.80 -5.37 0.18
N TYR A 395 -26.93 -4.82 -1.04
CA TYR A 395 -28.11 -4.05 -1.44
C TYR A 395 -29.37 -4.91 -1.55
N TYR A 396 -29.24 -6.18 -1.93
CA TYR A 396 -30.36 -7.11 -1.92
C TYR A 396 -30.96 -7.25 -0.51
N PHE A 397 -30.11 -7.28 0.52
CA PHE A 397 -30.60 -7.35 1.91
C PHE A 397 -31.30 -6.06 2.34
N ALA A 398 -30.80 -4.90 1.93
CA ALA A 398 -31.46 -3.62 2.17
C ALA A 398 -32.86 -3.57 1.50
N TYR A 399 -32.96 -4.02 0.25
CA TYR A 399 -34.22 -4.10 -0.48
C TYR A 399 -35.21 -5.10 0.13
N LEU A 400 -34.77 -6.32 0.48
CA LEU A 400 -35.62 -7.27 1.19
C LEU A 400 -36.06 -6.73 2.57
N GLY A 401 -35.18 -6.03 3.27
CA GLY A 401 -35.48 -5.33 4.51
C GLY A 401 -36.58 -4.28 4.33
N GLN A 402 -36.50 -3.51 3.24
CA GLN A 402 -37.51 -2.52 2.84
C GLN A 402 -38.86 -3.17 2.54
N LEU A 403 -38.91 -4.21 1.70
CA LEU A 403 -40.15 -4.92 1.38
C LEU A 403 -40.83 -5.47 2.64
N ARG A 404 -40.03 -6.02 3.57
CA ARG A 404 -40.51 -6.48 4.88
C ARG A 404 -41.05 -5.34 5.73
N LYS A 405 -40.33 -4.23 5.85
CA LYS A 405 -40.74 -3.03 6.59
C LYS A 405 -42.06 -2.46 6.07
N ASN A 406 -42.22 -2.44 4.75
CA ASN A 406 -43.41 -1.95 4.06
C ASN A 406 -44.55 -2.99 3.97
N LYS A 407 -44.41 -4.17 4.59
CA LYS A 407 -45.40 -5.27 4.59
C LYS A 407 -45.78 -5.76 3.18
N GLN A 408 -44.87 -5.68 2.21
CA GLN A 408 -45.06 -6.14 0.83
C GLN A 408 -44.73 -7.63 0.69
N TRP A 409 -45.45 -8.49 1.43
CA TRP A 409 -45.12 -9.92 1.57
C TRP A 409 -45.12 -10.69 0.25
N ASP A 410 -46.05 -10.39 -0.66
CA ASP A 410 -46.12 -11.05 -1.97
C ASP A 410 -44.89 -10.73 -2.83
N LYS A 411 -44.45 -9.46 -2.83
CA LYS A 411 -43.22 -9.04 -3.52
C LYS A 411 -42.00 -9.68 -2.87
N LEU A 412 -41.93 -9.66 -1.53
CA LEU A 412 -40.82 -10.26 -0.78
C LEU A 412 -40.66 -11.76 -1.11
N ALA A 413 -41.77 -12.51 -1.12
CA ALA A 413 -41.75 -13.92 -1.45
C ALA A 413 -41.28 -14.18 -2.90
N LYS A 414 -41.76 -13.39 -3.87
CA LYS A 414 -41.35 -13.47 -5.27
C LYS A 414 -39.85 -13.17 -5.44
N GLU A 415 -39.37 -12.07 -4.85
CA GLU A 415 -37.96 -11.68 -4.91
C GLU A 415 -37.06 -12.75 -4.29
N MET A 416 -37.43 -13.29 -3.11
CA MET A 416 -36.66 -14.38 -2.49
C MET A 416 -36.64 -15.65 -3.34
N ALA A 417 -37.78 -16.02 -3.96
CA ALA A 417 -37.85 -17.18 -4.84
C ALA A 417 -36.98 -17.00 -6.11
N ASN A 418 -37.03 -15.81 -6.71
CA ASN A 418 -36.32 -15.48 -7.95
C ASN A 418 -34.83 -15.17 -7.75
N ALA A 419 -34.38 -14.91 -6.52
CA ALA A 419 -32.98 -14.69 -6.14
C ALA A 419 -32.36 -15.88 -5.37
N THR A 420 -32.98 -17.06 -5.44
CA THR A 420 -32.50 -18.28 -4.76
C THR A 420 -31.07 -18.65 -5.14
N ASP A 421 -30.64 -18.42 -6.39
CA ASP A 421 -29.27 -18.67 -6.84
C ASP A 421 -28.24 -17.75 -6.16
N ILE A 422 -28.59 -16.48 -5.95
CA ILE A 422 -27.78 -15.48 -5.25
C ILE A 422 -27.62 -15.89 -3.77
N PHE A 423 -28.73 -16.21 -3.10
CA PHE A 423 -28.72 -16.63 -1.69
C PHE A 423 -28.07 -17.99 -1.50
N TYR A 424 -28.24 -18.93 -2.43
CA TYR A 424 -27.61 -20.23 -2.39
C TYR A 424 -26.08 -20.11 -2.47
N ARG A 425 -25.55 -19.24 -3.35
CA ARG A 425 -24.10 -18.98 -3.39
C ARG A 425 -23.61 -18.42 -2.06
N LEU A 426 -24.31 -17.43 -1.49
CA LEU A 426 -23.92 -16.84 -0.21
C LEU A 426 -24.02 -17.84 0.97
N GLY A 427 -25.08 -18.65 0.98
CA GLY A 427 -25.31 -19.72 1.93
C GLY A 427 -24.25 -20.81 1.82
N ARG A 428 -23.85 -21.19 0.59
CA ARG A 428 -22.75 -22.14 0.34
C ARG A 428 -21.42 -21.61 0.85
N PHE A 429 -21.07 -20.34 0.66
CA PHE A 429 -19.86 -19.76 1.24
C PHE A 429 -19.87 -19.81 2.78
N ARG A 430 -21.01 -19.47 3.41
CA ARG A 430 -21.18 -19.58 4.88
C ARG A 430 -21.24 -21.02 5.40
N PHE A 431 -21.70 -21.97 4.59
CA PHE A 431 -21.83 -23.37 4.97
C PHE A 431 -20.53 -24.14 4.72
N GLN A 432 -19.80 -23.86 3.65
CA GLN A 432 -18.45 -24.38 3.40
C GLN A 432 -17.49 -23.93 4.49
N SER A 433 -17.51 -22.66 4.92
CA SER A 433 -16.68 -22.21 6.04
C SER A 433 -16.99 -22.93 7.35
N LYS A 434 -18.27 -23.24 7.61
CA LYS A 434 -18.70 -24.07 8.75
C LYS A 434 -18.36 -25.55 8.63
N LEU A 435 -18.43 -26.12 7.43
CA LEU A 435 -18.05 -27.52 7.15
C LEU A 435 -16.54 -27.74 7.27
N THR A 436 -15.72 -26.73 6.98
CA THR A 436 -14.27 -26.88 6.97
C THR A 436 -13.62 -27.03 8.36
N LEU A 437 -14.35 -26.96 9.48
CA LEU A 437 -13.81 -26.95 10.86
C LEU A 437 -12.71 -25.89 11.13
N LYS A 438 -12.37 -25.05 10.14
CA LYS A 438 -11.33 -24.03 10.20
C LYS A 438 -11.79 -22.89 11.11
N LYS A 439 -10.92 -22.49 12.03
CA LYS A 439 -11.17 -21.35 12.91
C LYS A 439 -11.13 -20.06 12.08
N ASP A 440 -12.18 -19.25 12.17
CA ASP A 440 -12.20 -17.92 11.55
C ASP A 440 -11.23 -17.00 12.31
N VAL A 441 -10.42 -16.23 11.59
CA VAL A 441 -9.46 -15.29 12.17
C VAL A 441 -10.05 -13.89 12.07
N ALA A 442 -10.64 -13.43 13.17
CA ALA A 442 -11.09 -12.05 13.28
C ALA A 442 -9.88 -11.14 13.52
N ILE A 443 -9.80 -10.04 12.77
CA ILE A 443 -8.74 -9.02 12.91
C ILE A 443 -8.58 -8.55 14.37
N GLY A 444 -9.67 -8.40 15.12
CA GLY A 444 -9.63 -7.96 16.51
C GLY A 444 -8.86 -8.91 17.45
N SER A 445 -8.66 -10.18 17.07
CA SER A 445 -7.80 -11.11 17.82
C SER A 445 -6.30 -10.91 17.58
N LEU A 446 -5.94 -10.15 16.55
CA LEU A 446 -4.57 -9.80 16.18
C LEU A 446 -4.18 -8.39 16.67
N LEU A 447 -5.14 -7.59 17.13
CA LEU A 447 -4.92 -6.23 17.62
C LEU A 447 -4.62 -6.22 19.13
N LYS A 448 -3.76 -5.29 19.57
CA LYS A 448 -3.43 -5.11 21.00
C LYS A 448 -4.66 -4.58 21.76
N LYS A 449 -5.02 -5.24 22.86
CA LYS A 449 -6.21 -4.88 23.66
C LYS A 449 -6.10 -3.50 24.28
N GLU A 450 -4.91 -3.14 24.72
CA GLU A 450 -4.57 -1.85 25.30
C GLU A 450 -4.96 -0.73 24.34
N TRP A 451 -4.60 -0.87 23.06
CA TRP A 451 -4.94 0.11 22.03
C TRP A 451 -6.43 0.10 21.67
N THR A 452 -6.99 -1.07 21.33
CA THR A 452 -8.41 -1.17 20.92
C THR A 452 -9.40 -0.68 21.99
N SER A 453 -9.06 -0.82 23.28
CA SER A 453 -9.91 -0.38 24.39
C SER A 453 -10.18 1.14 24.38
N ARG A 454 -9.27 1.94 23.80
CA ARG A 454 -9.42 3.40 23.64
C ARG A 454 -10.56 3.79 22.70
N PHE A 455 -10.99 2.86 21.85
CA PHE A 455 -12.00 3.07 20.81
C PHE A 455 -13.22 2.16 20.97
N ALA A 456 -13.45 1.63 22.18
CA ALA A 456 -14.55 0.70 22.44
C ALA A 456 -15.96 1.29 22.14
N GLY A 457 -16.08 2.63 22.13
CA GLY A 457 -17.31 3.34 21.79
C GLY A 457 -17.50 3.65 20.29
N GLU A 458 -16.52 3.35 19.44
CA GLU A 458 -16.62 3.61 18.00
C GLU A 458 -17.71 2.73 17.37
N THR A 459 -18.57 3.35 16.57
CA THR A 459 -19.65 2.67 15.85
C THR A 459 -19.74 3.16 14.41
N TYR A 460 -20.48 2.42 13.59
CA TYR A 460 -20.79 2.83 12.23
C TYR A 460 -22.25 2.48 11.91
N ARG A 461 -22.86 3.30 11.08
CA ARG A 461 -24.24 3.10 10.62
C ARG A 461 -24.26 2.30 9.32
N VAL A 462 -25.25 1.42 9.21
CA VAL A 462 -25.61 0.72 7.98
C VAL A 462 -27.12 0.83 7.78
N ILE A 463 -27.55 1.32 6.62
CA ILE A 463 -28.96 1.37 6.24
C ILE A 463 -29.36 0.00 5.67
N GLY A 464 -30.17 -0.75 6.42
CA GLY A 464 -30.50 -2.15 6.11
C GLY A 464 -31.94 -2.38 5.66
N ASP A 465 -32.74 -1.33 5.48
CA ASP A 465 -34.19 -1.43 5.27
C ASP A 465 -34.76 -0.35 4.33
N ASN A 466 -33.91 0.32 3.56
CA ASN A 466 -34.28 1.22 2.48
C ASN A 466 -33.19 1.18 1.40
N LEU A 467 -33.54 0.73 0.20
CA LEU A 467 -32.63 0.52 -0.92
C LEU A 467 -32.01 1.85 -1.37
N LYS A 468 -32.82 2.83 -1.75
CA LYS A 468 -32.32 4.08 -2.32
C LYS A 468 -31.52 4.92 -1.30
N LEU A 469 -31.97 5.01 -0.05
CA LEU A 469 -31.19 5.70 0.99
C LEU A 469 -29.86 4.99 1.27
N ARG A 470 -29.82 3.65 1.16
CA ARG A 470 -28.57 2.89 1.25
C ARG A 470 -27.63 3.20 0.06
N LEU A 471 -28.18 3.36 -1.14
CA LEU A 471 -27.39 3.73 -2.33
C LEU A 471 -26.86 5.17 -2.21
N ILE A 472 -27.67 6.13 -1.74
CA ILE A 472 -27.23 7.51 -1.45
C ILE A 472 -26.09 7.53 -0.42
N ASP A 473 -26.23 6.80 0.69
CA ASP A 473 -25.16 6.69 1.70
C ASP A 473 -23.86 6.12 1.10
N ASP A 474 -23.97 5.15 0.20
CA ASP A 474 -22.79 4.56 -0.47
C ASP A 474 -22.19 5.47 -1.57
N LEU A 475 -22.98 6.34 -2.21
CA LEU A 475 -22.53 7.35 -3.17
C LEU A 475 -21.70 8.46 -2.50
N PHE A 476 -22.10 8.92 -1.32
CA PHE A 476 -21.48 10.10 -0.70
C PHE A 476 -20.55 9.79 0.49
N ARG A 477 -20.71 8.66 1.18
CA ARG A 477 -20.03 8.41 2.47
C ARG A 477 -19.43 7.01 2.67
N LYS A 478 -19.65 6.03 1.80
CA LYS A 478 -19.17 4.66 2.08
C LYS A 478 -18.34 4.10 0.92
N SER A 479 -19.00 3.47 -0.05
CA SER A 479 -18.31 2.69 -1.09
C SER A 479 -17.60 3.61 -2.08
N LEU A 480 -18.36 4.50 -2.72
CA LEU A 480 -17.90 5.27 -3.87
C LEU A 480 -16.73 6.21 -3.56
N PRO A 481 -16.68 6.95 -2.43
CA PRO A 481 -15.56 7.85 -2.15
C PRO A 481 -14.20 7.15 -2.18
N SER A 482 -14.10 5.93 -1.63
CA SER A 482 -12.86 5.17 -1.65
C SER A 482 -12.48 4.70 -3.05
N VAL A 483 -13.46 4.28 -3.85
CA VAL A 483 -13.26 3.80 -5.22
C VAL A 483 -12.81 4.94 -6.14
N LEU A 484 -13.42 6.12 -6.02
CA LEU A 484 -13.02 7.32 -6.77
C LEU A 484 -11.63 7.81 -6.38
N ARG A 485 -11.25 7.69 -5.09
CA ARG A 485 -9.87 7.96 -4.68
C ARG A 485 -8.89 6.99 -5.37
N TYR A 486 -9.19 5.70 -5.42
CA TYR A 486 -8.31 4.73 -6.09
C TYR A 486 -8.18 5.03 -7.58
N GLU A 487 -9.30 5.33 -8.24
CA GLU A 487 -9.38 5.73 -9.64
C GLU A 487 -8.46 6.92 -9.92
N ASP A 488 -8.64 8.03 -9.19
CA ASP A 488 -7.85 9.25 -9.37
C ASP A 488 -6.37 9.00 -9.09
N LYS A 489 -6.03 8.36 -7.97
CA LYS A 489 -4.63 8.10 -7.60
C LYS A 489 -3.92 7.21 -8.62
N ASN A 490 -4.58 6.15 -9.09
CA ASN A 490 -4.01 5.23 -10.06
C ASN A 490 -3.86 5.84 -11.45
N THR A 491 -4.88 6.57 -11.93
CA THR A 491 -4.84 7.23 -13.24
C THR A 491 -3.77 8.32 -13.23
N MET A 492 -3.77 9.18 -12.21
CA MET A 492 -2.87 10.32 -12.17
C MET A 492 -1.42 9.95 -11.88
N ARG A 493 -1.15 8.82 -11.22
CA ARG A 493 0.22 8.30 -11.09
C ARG A 493 0.93 8.16 -12.46
N TRP A 494 0.16 7.88 -13.50
CA TRP A 494 0.62 7.66 -14.86
C TRP A 494 0.18 8.77 -15.82
N SER A 495 -0.07 9.97 -15.29
CA SER A 495 -0.45 11.14 -16.11
C SER A 495 -1.65 10.87 -17.03
N LEU A 496 -2.63 10.12 -16.52
CA LEU A 496 -3.85 9.73 -17.22
C LEU A 496 -5.06 10.38 -16.54
N GLU A 497 -6.01 10.88 -17.33
CA GLU A 497 -7.29 11.37 -16.80
C GLU A 497 -8.36 10.27 -16.81
N GLY A 498 -8.77 9.82 -15.62
CA GLY A 498 -9.96 8.98 -15.47
C GLY A 498 -11.26 9.77 -15.54
N ARG A 499 -12.22 9.31 -16.37
CA ARG A 499 -13.59 9.85 -16.53
C ARG A 499 -14.63 8.77 -16.23
N VAL A 500 -15.68 9.14 -15.48
CA VAL A 500 -16.68 8.19 -14.97
C VAL A 500 -18.12 8.56 -15.43
N PRO A 501 -18.60 8.02 -16.57
CA PRO A 501 -19.89 8.42 -17.18
C PRO A 501 -21.14 8.17 -16.35
N PHE A 502 -21.11 7.18 -15.46
CA PHE A 502 -22.26 6.88 -14.60
C PHE A 502 -22.52 7.96 -13.55
N LEU A 503 -21.52 8.77 -13.21
CA LEU A 503 -21.64 9.88 -12.26
C LEU A 503 -21.97 11.21 -12.94
N ASP A 504 -22.77 11.14 -14.01
CA ASP A 504 -23.45 12.32 -14.54
C ASP A 504 -24.65 12.66 -13.64
N LYS A 505 -24.68 13.89 -13.12
CA LYS A 505 -25.70 14.29 -12.14
C LYS A 505 -27.13 14.11 -12.66
N GLU A 506 -27.36 14.33 -13.95
CA GLU A 506 -28.68 14.21 -14.56
C GLU A 506 -29.08 12.74 -14.76
N VAL A 507 -28.12 11.86 -15.05
CA VAL A 507 -28.36 10.40 -15.10
C VAL A 507 -28.71 9.87 -13.70
N VAL A 508 -27.98 10.30 -12.67
CA VAL A 508 -28.22 9.87 -11.28
C VAL A 508 -29.57 10.41 -10.78
N LYS A 509 -29.86 11.70 -10.94
CA LYS A 509 -31.15 12.30 -10.56
C LYS A 509 -32.32 11.57 -11.23
N PHE A 510 -32.20 11.32 -12.54
CA PHE A 510 -33.22 10.59 -13.27
C PHE A 510 -33.46 9.20 -12.69
N LEU A 511 -32.39 8.42 -12.47
CA LEU A 511 -32.47 7.08 -11.89
C LEU A 511 -33.20 7.08 -10.54
N PHE A 512 -32.84 8.01 -9.65
CA PHE A 512 -33.41 8.05 -8.30
C PHE A 512 -34.88 8.46 -8.27
N SER A 513 -35.38 9.14 -9.30
CA SER A 513 -36.82 9.43 -9.46
C SER A 513 -37.67 8.21 -9.84
N LEU A 514 -37.06 7.13 -10.36
CA LEU A 514 -37.75 5.94 -10.84
C LEU A 514 -38.14 5.01 -9.68
N SER A 515 -39.15 4.17 -9.87
CA SER A 515 -39.46 3.09 -8.92
C SER A 515 -38.28 2.13 -8.72
N ASP A 516 -38.22 1.44 -7.58
CA ASP A 516 -37.15 0.47 -7.26
C ASP A 516 -36.99 -0.62 -8.33
N GLU A 517 -38.04 -0.89 -9.10
CA GLU A 517 -38.01 -1.85 -10.21
C GLU A 517 -37.00 -1.48 -11.32
N ALA A 518 -36.60 -0.21 -11.42
CA ALA A 518 -35.52 0.22 -12.31
C ALA A 518 -34.15 -0.28 -11.84
N ILE A 519 -34.00 -0.49 -10.53
CA ILE A 519 -32.76 -0.86 -9.87
C ILE A 519 -32.73 -2.37 -9.61
N ILE A 520 -33.70 -2.89 -8.85
CA ILE A 520 -33.85 -4.32 -8.54
C ILE A 520 -35.26 -4.81 -8.85
N LYS A 521 -35.36 -5.91 -9.61
CA LYS A 521 -36.61 -6.67 -9.78
C LYS A 521 -36.35 -8.15 -10.07
N ASP A 522 -37.12 -9.03 -9.44
CA ASP A 522 -37.06 -10.49 -9.62
C ASP A 522 -35.64 -11.05 -9.48
N GLY A 523 -34.90 -10.54 -8.49
CA GLY A 523 -33.49 -10.89 -8.24
C GLY A 523 -32.47 -10.30 -9.22
N TRP A 524 -32.89 -9.55 -10.24
CA TRP A 524 -31.99 -8.84 -11.15
C TRP A 524 -31.68 -7.44 -10.64
N ASN A 525 -30.41 -7.11 -10.48
CA ASN A 525 -29.94 -5.74 -10.26
C ASN A 525 -29.63 -5.02 -11.58
N LYS A 526 -29.40 -3.71 -11.50
CA LYS A 526 -29.06 -2.85 -12.65
C LYS A 526 -30.05 -3.00 -13.81
N ARG A 527 -31.33 -3.21 -13.50
CA ARG A 527 -32.33 -3.60 -14.50
C ARG A 527 -32.44 -2.58 -15.63
N ILE A 528 -32.50 -1.29 -15.30
CA ILE A 528 -32.56 -0.21 -16.28
C ILE A 528 -31.36 -0.20 -17.24
N LEU A 529 -30.14 -0.44 -16.74
CA LEU A 529 -28.95 -0.51 -17.58
C LEU A 529 -29.00 -1.71 -18.53
N ARG A 530 -29.43 -2.88 -18.03
CA ARG A 530 -29.58 -4.10 -18.85
C ARG A 530 -30.63 -3.92 -19.94
N ASP A 531 -31.76 -3.30 -19.61
CA ASP A 531 -32.84 -3.04 -20.56
C ASP A 531 -32.43 -1.95 -21.58
N ALA A 532 -31.74 -0.89 -21.15
CA ALA A 532 -31.26 0.19 -22.01
C ALA A 532 -30.18 -0.28 -22.98
N THR A 533 -29.33 -1.23 -22.59
CA THR A 533 -28.24 -1.77 -23.43
C THR A 533 -28.62 -3.07 -24.15
N ARG A 534 -29.87 -3.53 -24.02
CA ARG A 534 -30.36 -4.74 -24.68
C ARG A 534 -30.24 -4.60 -26.20
N GLY A 535 -29.65 -5.61 -26.83
CA GLY A 535 -29.37 -5.61 -28.27
C GLY A 535 -28.02 -4.98 -28.66
N LEU A 536 -27.38 -4.23 -27.75
CA LEU A 536 -25.99 -3.76 -27.93
C LEU A 536 -24.98 -4.69 -27.25
N LEU A 537 -25.34 -5.25 -26.10
CA LEU A 537 -24.49 -6.19 -25.35
C LEU A 537 -24.74 -7.65 -25.73
N PRO A 538 -23.70 -8.50 -25.71
CA PRO A 538 -23.86 -9.95 -25.75
C PRO A 538 -24.72 -10.46 -24.60
N SER A 539 -25.55 -11.48 -24.85
CA SER A 539 -26.46 -12.06 -23.83
C SER A 539 -25.70 -12.61 -22.61
N MET A 540 -24.49 -13.14 -22.81
CA MET A 540 -23.65 -13.63 -21.71
C MET A 540 -23.20 -12.54 -20.73
N ILE A 541 -23.33 -11.26 -21.09
CA ILE A 541 -23.10 -10.10 -20.22
C ILE A 541 -24.42 -9.58 -19.66
N SER A 542 -25.42 -9.36 -20.52
CA SER A 542 -26.73 -8.83 -20.09
C SER A 542 -27.48 -9.76 -19.13
N ASP A 543 -27.26 -11.07 -19.26
CA ASP A 543 -27.96 -12.11 -18.48
C ASP A 543 -27.10 -12.64 -17.32
N ARG A 544 -26.04 -11.90 -16.97
CA ARG A 544 -25.13 -12.24 -15.87
C ARG A 544 -25.45 -11.41 -14.62
N ARG A 545 -25.89 -12.08 -13.55
CA ARG A 545 -26.19 -11.43 -12.24
C ARG A 545 -24.98 -11.26 -11.32
N ASN A 546 -23.93 -12.06 -11.48
CA ASN A 546 -22.77 -11.99 -10.59
C ASN A 546 -21.80 -10.87 -10.99
N LYS A 547 -21.55 -9.95 -10.06
CA LYS A 547 -20.45 -9.00 -10.13
C LYS A 547 -19.14 -9.71 -9.77
N ILE A 548 -18.11 -9.49 -10.57
CA ILE A 548 -16.71 -9.66 -10.20
C ILE A 548 -16.14 -8.23 -10.23
N GLY A 549 -15.42 -7.85 -9.18
CA GLY A 549 -14.78 -6.53 -9.11
C GLY A 549 -13.39 -6.57 -9.76
N PHE A 550 -12.66 -5.46 -9.74
CA PHE A 550 -11.22 -5.46 -9.98
C PHE A 550 -10.53 -6.22 -8.84
N THR A 551 -10.50 -7.55 -8.93
CA THR A 551 -9.93 -8.43 -7.91
C THR A 551 -8.74 -9.17 -8.50
N THR A 552 -7.57 -8.89 -7.95
CA THR A 552 -6.37 -9.68 -8.21
C THR A 552 -6.53 -11.10 -7.65
N PRO A 553 -5.73 -12.08 -8.12
CA PRO A 553 -5.55 -13.38 -7.47
C PRO A 553 -4.84 -13.26 -6.11
N GLU A 554 -5.33 -12.39 -5.21
CA GLU A 554 -4.64 -11.96 -3.99
C GLU A 554 -4.20 -13.14 -3.11
N ALA A 555 -5.05 -14.15 -2.95
CA ALA A 555 -4.70 -15.34 -2.16
C ALA A 555 -3.54 -16.16 -2.77
N GLU A 556 -3.47 -16.25 -4.09
CA GLU A 556 -2.37 -16.92 -4.79
C GLU A 556 -1.10 -16.08 -4.70
N TRP A 557 -1.21 -14.77 -4.92
CA TRP A 557 -0.08 -13.84 -4.84
C TRP A 557 0.52 -13.79 -3.45
N PHE A 558 -0.28 -13.76 -2.38
CA PHE A 558 0.22 -13.80 -1.00
C PHE A 558 1.00 -15.08 -0.70
N LYS A 559 0.60 -16.22 -1.26
CA LYS A 559 1.36 -17.47 -1.11
C LYS A 559 2.69 -17.42 -1.87
N LEU A 560 2.70 -16.86 -3.08
CA LEU A 560 3.91 -16.68 -3.89
C LEU A 560 4.87 -15.64 -3.30
N MET A 561 4.34 -14.61 -2.64
CA MET A 561 5.09 -13.53 -2.02
C MET A 561 5.29 -13.74 -0.52
N LYS A 562 5.07 -14.95 0.00
CA LYS A 562 5.11 -15.24 1.45
C LYS A 562 6.40 -14.74 2.11
N GLU A 563 7.54 -14.87 1.43
CA GLU A 563 8.85 -14.48 1.94
C GLU A 563 8.90 -12.98 2.19
N ARG A 564 8.50 -12.18 1.19
CA ARG A 564 8.42 -10.72 1.29
C ARG A 564 7.47 -10.25 2.39
N ILE A 565 6.36 -10.94 2.58
CA ILE A 565 5.39 -10.62 3.64
C ILE A 565 5.99 -10.97 5.02
N TYR A 566 6.66 -12.12 5.14
CA TYR A 566 7.37 -12.49 6.37
C TYR A 566 8.48 -11.49 6.73
N GLU A 567 9.27 -11.02 5.75
CA GLU A 567 10.28 -9.98 5.99
C GLU A 567 9.68 -8.74 6.69
N ILE A 568 8.47 -8.34 6.26
CA ILE A 568 7.77 -7.19 6.83
C ILE A 568 7.22 -7.53 8.21
N PHE A 569 6.50 -8.63 8.36
CA PHE A 569 5.91 -9.01 9.65
C PHE A 569 6.95 -9.38 10.72
N LEU A 570 8.17 -9.79 10.35
CA LEU A 570 9.27 -10.10 11.27
C LEU A 570 10.20 -8.91 11.55
N SER A 571 10.00 -7.78 10.89
CA SER A 571 10.84 -6.60 11.12
C SER A 571 10.60 -5.97 12.50
N SER A 572 11.61 -5.27 13.03
CA SER A 572 11.50 -4.52 14.29
C SER A 572 10.41 -3.45 14.22
N SER A 573 10.32 -2.72 13.11
CA SER A 573 9.28 -1.69 12.96
C SER A 573 7.87 -2.25 13.09
N PHE A 574 7.61 -3.47 12.61
CA PHE A 574 6.32 -4.13 12.76
C PHE A 574 6.08 -4.60 14.20
N GLU A 575 7.11 -5.13 14.87
CA GLU A 575 7.05 -5.55 16.28
C GLU A 575 6.73 -4.38 17.22
N ASP A 576 7.39 -3.25 17.00
CA ASP A 576 7.34 -2.06 17.85
C ASP A 576 6.01 -1.30 17.73
N ARG A 577 5.15 -1.63 16.75
CA ARG A 577 3.87 -0.95 16.58
C ARG A 577 2.95 -1.16 17.80
N PRO A 578 2.27 -0.11 18.28
CA PRO A 578 1.33 -0.23 19.39
C PRO A 578 -0.01 -0.85 18.99
N TYR A 579 -0.24 -1.11 17.70
CA TYR A 579 -1.55 -1.45 17.15
C TYR A 579 -1.87 -2.95 17.17
N TRP A 580 -0.88 -3.82 16.94
CA TRP A 580 -1.07 -5.26 16.78
C TRP A 580 -0.07 -6.09 17.58
N ASP A 581 -0.43 -7.35 17.80
CA ASP A 581 0.42 -8.36 18.40
C ASP A 581 1.12 -9.14 17.28
N GLN A 582 2.42 -8.90 17.11
CA GLN A 582 3.22 -9.51 16.04
C GLN A 582 3.17 -11.04 16.07
N ASP A 583 3.31 -11.65 17.24
CA ASP A 583 3.28 -13.11 17.37
C ASP A 583 1.93 -13.64 16.89
N ALA A 584 0.82 -13.04 17.34
CA ALA A 584 -0.54 -13.39 16.91
C ALA A 584 -0.71 -13.29 15.39
N VAL A 585 -0.19 -12.24 14.76
CA VAL A 585 -0.23 -12.04 13.31
C VAL A 585 0.55 -13.14 12.58
N LEU A 586 1.80 -13.39 12.99
CA LEU A 586 2.65 -14.39 12.33
C LEU A 586 2.06 -15.80 12.44
N TYR A 587 1.46 -16.16 13.58
CA TYR A 587 0.76 -17.46 13.72
C TYR A 587 -0.44 -17.57 12.79
N ALA A 588 -1.27 -16.52 12.75
CA ALA A 588 -2.45 -16.51 11.90
C ALA A 588 -2.05 -16.61 10.42
N PHE A 589 -0.96 -15.95 10.03
CA PHE A 589 -0.43 -16.00 8.68
C PHE A 589 0.14 -17.38 8.34
N GLU A 590 0.88 -18.02 9.24
CA GLU A 590 1.37 -19.39 9.05
C GLU A 590 0.22 -20.39 8.84
N GLU A 591 -0.81 -20.33 9.69
CA GLU A 591 -2.00 -21.18 9.57
C GLU A 591 -2.78 -20.92 8.29
N TYR A 592 -2.79 -19.67 7.80
CA TYR A 592 -3.37 -19.32 6.51
C TYR A 592 -2.60 -19.96 5.35
N LEU A 593 -1.27 -19.85 5.33
CA LEU A 593 -0.42 -20.44 4.28
C LEU A 593 -0.54 -21.97 4.23
N GLN A 594 -0.75 -22.61 5.37
CA GLN A 594 -0.95 -24.07 5.50
C GLN A 594 -2.40 -24.50 5.26
N ASP A 595 -3.30 -23.57 4.90
CA ASP A 595 -4.73 -23.80 4.71
C ASP A 595 -5.42 -24.42 5.96
N ARG A 596 -4.92 -24.09 7.16
CA ARG A 596 -5.41 -24.59 8.47
C ARG A 596 -6.40 -23.66 9.16
N ASN A 597 -6.51 -22.40 8.74
CA ASN A 597 -7.51 -21.46 9.25
C ASN A 597 -8.38 -20.87 8.13
N GLY A 598 -9.47 -20.21 8.51
CA GLY A 598 -10.42 -19.59 7.59
C GLY A 598 -10.14 -18.12 7.30
N ALA A 599 -8.93 -17.63 7.60
CA ALA A 599 -8.59 -16.22 7.46
C ALA A 599 -8.75 -15.75 6.00
N SER A 600 -9.38 -14.59 5.82
CA SER A 600 -9.39 -13.90 4.53
C SER A 600 -8.08 -13.17 4.32
N THR A 601 -7.54 -13.20 3.09
CA THR A 601 -6.31 -12.48 2.74
C THR A 601 -6.39 -10.97 3.06
N MET A 602 -7.59 -10.38 2.98
CA MET A 602 -7.86 -8.99 3.39
C MET A 602 -7.47 -8.67 4.85
N VAL A 603 -7.42 -9.66 5.74
CA VAL A 603 -6.96 -9.45 7.13
C VAL A 603 -5.47 -9.13 7.14
N PHE A 604 -4.66 -9.93 6.47
CA PHE A 604 -3.20 -9.75 6.40
C PHE A 604 -2.83 -8.56 5.52
N TRP A 605 -3.55 -8.33 4.42
CA TRP A 605 -3.36 -7.16 3.58
C TRP A 605 -3.49 -5.86 4.38
N ARG A 606 -4.53 -5.70 5.21
CA ARG A 606 -4.71 -4.45 5.97
C ARG A 606 -3.58 -4.19 6.97
N LEU A 607 -3.03 -5.23 7.60
CA LEU A 607 -1.87 -5.10 8.48
C LEU A 607 -0.60 -4.76 7.70
N LEU A 608 -0.36 -5.46 6.59
CA LEU A 608 0.76 -5.24 5.67
C LEU A 608 0.74 -3.80 5.12
N ASN A 609 -0.41 -3.38 4.60
CA ASN A 609 -0.60 -2.09 3.96
C ASN A 609 -0.45 -0.92 4.95
N VAL A 610 -0.97 -1.06 6.18
CA VAL A 610 -0.73 -0.06 7.24
C VAL A 610 0.74 0.00 7.62
N GLU A 611 1.41 -1.14 7.81
CA GLU A 611 2.84 -1.13 8.13
C GLU A 611 3.67 -0.42 7.07
N LEU A 612 3.41 -0.70 5.79
CA LEU A 612 4.10 -0.06 4.68
C LEU A 612 3.80 1.44 4.61
N TRP A 613 2.55 1.83 4.87
CA TRP A 613 2.15 3.23 4.94
C TRP A 613 2.85 3.96 6.11
N LEU A 614 2.94 3.34 7.29
CA LEU A 614 3.65 3.90 8.44
C LEU A 614 5.13 4.12 8.11
N ARG A 615 5.79 3.15 7.46
CA ARG A 615 7.19 3.30 7.03
C ARG A 615 7.38 4.43 6.03
N GLU A 616 6.51 4.52 5.04
CA GLU A 616 6.64 5.50 3.95
C GLU A 616 6.39 6.92 4.46
N PHE A 617 5.37 7.11 5.31
CA PHE A 617 4.86 8.44 5.61
C PHE A 617 5.05 8.91 7.06
N ILE A 618 5.19 8.01 8.03
CA ILE A 618 5.28 8.36 9.45
C ILE A 618 6.71 8.24 9.98
N ASP A 619 7.39 7.13 9.69
CA ASP A 619 8.73 6.87 10.23
C ASP A 619 9.83 7.70 9.54
N GLY A 620 9.51 8.34 8.41
CA GLY A 620 10.49 8.97 7.52
C GLY A 620 11.23 7.94 6.65
N ALA A 621 11.99 8.41 5.66
CA ALA A 621 12.73 7.50 4.77
C ALA A 621 13.53 6.52 5.63
N PRO A 622 13.39 5.19 5.42
CA PRO A 622 14.19 4.22 6.15
C PRO A 622 15.64 4.66 6.00
N ALA A 623 16.38 4.71 7.12
CA ALA A 623 17.81 4.98 7.06
C ALA A 623 18.36 4.18 5.88
N PRO A 624 18.99 4.84 4.87
CA PRO A 624 19.44 4.13 3.69
C PRO A 624 20.19 2.91 4.18
N LYS A 625 19.79 1.71 3.74
CA LYS A 625 20.57 0.50 4.01
C LYS A 625 21.99 0.89 3.64
N ALA A 626 22.87 1.03 4.64
CA ALA A 626 24.16 1.65 4.43
C ALA A 626 24.79 0.95 3.23
N GLY A 627 24.98 1.71 2.15
CA GLY A 627 25.65 1.19 0.97
C GLY A 627 27.00 0.64 1.40
N LYS A 628 27.52 -0.31 0.62
CA LYS A 628 28.86 -0.87 0.78
C LYS A 628 29.84 0.23 1.22
N VAL A 629 30.30 0.18 2.47
CA VAL A 629 31.43 1.02 2.91
C VAL A 629 32.67 0.39 2.30
N ASP A 630 33.37 1.14 1.44
CA ASP A 630 34.64 0.68 0.87
C ASP A 630 35.74 0.81 1.93
N LYS A 631 35.96 -0.28 2.67
CA LYS A 631 37.10 -0.48 3.57
C LYS A 631 38.01 -1.60 3.07
N THR A 632 39.29 -1.52 3.40
CA THR A 632 40.26 -2.60 3.21
C THR A 632 40.21 -3.61 4.38
N ASP A 633 40.90 -4.76 4.23
CA ASP A 633 41.02 -5.75 5.31
C ASP A 633 41.93 -5.29 6.47
N TYR A 634 42.71 -4.22 6.26
CA TYR A 634 43.68 -3.69 7.23
C TYR A 634 43.13 -2.54 8.10
N GLU A 635 41.90 -2.11 7.82
CA GLU A 635 41.21 -1.03 8.52
C GLU A 635 40.14 -1.59 9.48
N PRO A 636 39.96 -0.96 10.66
CA PRO A 636 38.91 -1.33 11.59
C PRO A 636 37.53 -0.98 11.03
N ASN A 637 36.49 -1.66 11.53
CA ASN A 637 35.11 -1.26 11.27
C ASN A 637 34.78 0.08 11.97
N PRO A 638 33.81 0.88 11.45
CA PRO A 638 33.40 2.12 12.07
C PRO A 638 33.09 1.96 13.57
N GLY A 639 33.70 2.79 14.41
CA GLY A 639 33.51 2.75 15.87
C GLY A 639 34.22 1.60 16.60
N LYS A 640 35.03 0.78 15.91
CA LYS A 640 35.82 -0.31 16.49
C LYS A 640 37.30 0.00 16.50
N GLN A 641 38.04 -0.64 17.41
CA GLN A 641 39.51 -0.50 17.49
C GLN A 641 40.21 -1.71 16.87
N LEU A 642 41.26 -1.45 16.07
CA LEU A 642 42.08 -2.49 15.48
C LEU A 642 42.93 -3.21 16.55
N GLU A 643 43.34 -2.50 17.62
CA GLU A 643 44.13 -3.06 18.71
C GLU A 643 43.31 -3.15 20.00
N LEU A 644 43.47 -4.24 20.75
CA LEU A 644 42.84 -4.44 22.05
C LEU A 644 43.83 -5.07 23.02
N THR A 645 43.97 -4.47 24.20
CA THR A 645 44.72 -5.07 25.32
C THR A 645 43.77 -5.87 26.20
N VAL A 646 44.02 -7.17 26.34
CA VAL A 646 43.20 -8.07 27.15
C VAL A 646 43.68 -8.11 28.61
N PRO A 647 42.84 -8.57 29.57
CA PRO A 647 43.27 -8.76 30.96
C PRO A 647 44.52 -9.66 31.02
N GLY A 648 45.60 -9.17 31.62
CA GLY A 648 46.92 -9.82 31.59
C GLY A 648 48.00 -9.00 30.87
N GLY A 649 47.62 -7.92 30.16
CA GLY A 649 48.55 -6.95 29.58
C GLY A 649 49.04 -7.28 28.16
N HIS A 650 48.52 -8.35 27.55
CA HIS A 650 48.81 -8.71 26.17
C HIS A 650 47.96 -7.89 25.19
N THR A 651 48.57 -7.40 24.12
CA THR A 651 47.89 -6.63 23.07
C THR A 651 47.72 -7.48 21.82
N PHE A 652 46.53 -7.44 21.23
CA PHE A 652 46.21 -8.13 19.99
C PHE A 652 45.74 -7.15 18.94
N ARG A 653 46.22 -7.31 17.71
CA ARG A 653 45.73 -6.58 16.53
C ARG A 653 44.75 -7.46 15.76
N ARG A 654 43.56 -6.96 15.46
CA ARG A 654 42.39 -7.73 14.99
C ARG A 654 41.92 -7.14 13.67
N TYR A 655 42.23 -7.79 12.56
CA TYR A 655 41.92 -7.38 11.20
C TYR A 655 40.59 -7.97 10.73
N PRO A 656 39.50 -7.19 10.66
CA PRO A 656 38.21 -7.71 10.19
C PRO A 656 38.21 -7.87 8.67
N LEU A 657 38.12 -9.12 8.22
CA LEU A 657 38.17 -9.48 6.80
C LEU A 657 36.81 -9.29 6.15
N ARG A 658 36.76 -8.56 5.05
CA ARG A 658 35.52 -8.34 4.27
C ARG A 658 35.25 -9.51 3.34
N THR A 659 34.04 -10.06 3.36
CA THR A 659 33.69 -11.23 2.54
C THR A 659 32.47 -10.98 1.69
N ASP A 660 32.31 -11.76 0.64
CA ASP A 660 31.00 -11.99 0.04
C ASP A 660 30.07 -12.70 1.05
N ILE A 661 28.78 -12.70 0.77
CA ILE A 661 27.77 -13.36 1.60
C ILE A 661 27.91 -14.88 1.46
N PHE A 662 28.03 -15.58 2.58
CA PHE A 662 27.98 -17.04 2.62
C PHE A 662 26.54 -17.53 2.51
N TYR A 663 26.33 -18.60 1.74
CA TYR A 663 25.06 -19.29 1.56
C TYR A 663 25.20 -20.76 1.93
N ARG A 664 24.08 -21.48 1.99
CA ARG A 664 24.08 -22.93 2.21
C ARG A 664 24.95 -23.68 1.19
N ASP A 665 24.94 -23.22 -0.06
CA ASP A 665 25.67 -23.87 -1.16
C ASP A 665 27.08 -23.29 -1.35
N THR A 666 27.51 -22.37 -0.48
CA THR A 666 28.89 -21.87 -0.50
C THR A 666 29.83 -22.99 -0.06
N ASP A 667 30.82 -23.29 -0.90
CA ASP A 667 31.92 -24.16 -0.52
C ASP A 667 32.78 -23.46 0.54
N PHE A 668 32.54 -23.81 1.80
CA PHE A 668 32.99 -23.06 2.97
C PHE A 668 34.51 -22.93 3.03
N GLU A 669 35.23 -24.04 2.89
CA GLU A 669 36.68 -24.09 3.06
C GLU A 669 37.42 -23.29 1.98
N PRO A 670 37.17 -23.50 0.66
CA PRO A 670 37.80 -22.69 -0.37
C PRO A 670 37.49 -21.20 -0.24
N ALA A 671 36.26 -20.83 0.14
CA ALA A 671 35.90 -19.43 0.34
C ALA A 671 36.70 -18.80 1.48
N VAL A 672 36.75 -19.43 2.65
CA VAL A 672 37.54 -18.95 3.81
C VAL A 672 39.02 -18.83 3.45
N LEU A 673 39.60 -19.85 2.83
CA LEU A 673 41.02 -19.86 2.43
C LEU A 673 41.33 -18.78 1.39
N GLY A 674 40.40 -18.49 0.47
CA GLY A 674 40.53 -17.41 -0.49
C GLY A 674 40.69 -16.04 0.19
N TYR A 675 39.92 -15.77 1.24
CA TYR A 675 40.05 -14.53 2.01
C TYR A 675 41.32 -14.45 2.86
N VAL A 676 41.75 -15.58 3.45
CA VAL A 676 43.02 -15.65 4.18
C VAL A 676 44.19 -15.40 3.23
N SER A 677 44.18 -16.02 2.04
CA SER A 677 45.23 -15.82 1.03
C SER A 677 45.25 -14.38 0.53
N ARG A 678 44.08 -13.79 0.25
CA ARG A 678 43.95 -12.38 -0.13
C ARG A 678 44.56 -11.43 0.92
N PHE A 679 44.30 -11.70 2.20
CA PHE A 679 44.91 -10.92 3.27
C PHE A 679 46.43 -11.09 3.30
N VAL A 680 46.94 -12.30 3.20
CA VAL A 680 48.39 -12.53 3.25
C VAL A 680 49.11 -11.91 2.04
N ASP A 681 48.54 -12.05 0.85
CA ASP A 681 49.11 -11.53 -0.40
C ASP A 681 49.13 -9.99 -0.42
N GLY A 682 48.15 -9.34 0.22
CA GLY A 682 48.05 -7.88 0.27
C GLY A 682 48.92 -7.20 1.33
N LEU A 683 49.59 -7.95 2.21
CA LEU A 683 50.38 -7.38 3.33
C LEU A 683 51.50 -6.44 2.84
N GLY A 684 52.10 -6.74 1.68
CA GLY A 684 53.17 -5.92 1.11
C GLY A 684 52.69 -4.53 0.69
N ASP A 685 51.46 -4.44 0.17
CA ASP A 685 50.85 -3.18 -0.28
C ASP A 685 50.19 -2.40 0.87
N ALA A 686 49.86 -3.08 1.97
CA ALA A 686 49.22 -2.48 3.15
C ALA A 686 50.17 -1.62 4.01
N GLY A 687 51.49 -1.82 3.87
CA GLY A 687 52.54 -1.08 4.59
C GLY A 687 53.35 -1.95 5.58
N ASP A 688 54.61 -1.57 5.80
CA ASP A 688 55.61 -2.38 6.51
C ASP A 688 55.22 -2.76 7.95
N ASP A 689 54.41 -1.95 8.64
CA ASP A 689 53.94 -2.23 10.01
C ASP A 689 53.01 -3.46 10.05
N HIS A 690 52.18 -3.67 9.02
CA HIS A 690 51.27 -4.80 8.94
C HIS A 690 52.00 -6.12 8.62
N ALA A 691 52.93 -6.06 7.66
CA ALA A 691 53.78 -7.20 7.30
C ALA A 691 54.69 -7.61 8.47
N THR A 692 55.26 -6.63 9.19
CA THR A 692 56.12 -6.89 10.36
C THR A 692 55.33 -7.51 11.51
N ALA A 693 54.09 -7.07 11.73
CA ALA A 693 53.24 -7.58 12.80
C ALA A 693 52.99 -9.09 12.69
N ILE A 694 52.70 -9.61 11.48
CA ILE A 694 52.34 -11.02 11.29
C ILE A 694 53.54 -11.95 11.06
N ASN A 695 54.65 -11.43 10.51
CA ASN A 695 55.85 -12.24 10.23
C ASN A 695 56.57 -12.72 11.49
N ASN A 696 56.50 -11.96 12.58
CA ASN A 696 57.29 -12.22 13.79
C ASN A 696 56.47 -12.66 15.01
N SER A 697 55.16 -12.74 14.87
CA SER A 697 54.26 -13.02 15.99
C SER A 697 53.25 -14.11 15.67
N PRO A 698 52.81 -14.88 16.68
CA PRO A 698 51.69 -15.79 16.54
C PRO A 698 50.45 -15.08 15.99
N TRP A 699 49.82 -15.66 14.98
CA TRP A 699 48.56 -15.17 14.43
C TRP A 699 47.51 -16.27 14.30
N TYR A 700 46.24 -15.85 14.34
CA TYR A 700 45.07 -16.71 14.49
C TYR A 700 43.98 -16.29 13.51
N LEU A 701 43.14 -17.25 13.12
CA LEU A 701 41.94 -17.00 12.33
C LEU A 701 40.70 -17.12 13.22
N PHE A 702 39.91 -16.06 13.31
CA PHE A 702 38.67 -16.05 14.07
C PHE A 702 37.50 -16.01 13.10
N VAL A 703 36.61 -16.99 13.18
CA VAL A 703 35.51 -17.18 12.24
C VAL A 703 34.19 -17.10 12.98
N SER A 704 33.23 -16.33 12.46
CA SER A 704 31.88 -16.28 13.02
C SER A 704 31.20 -17.64 12.91
N GLU A 705 30.57 -18.09 13.99
CA GLU A 705 29.75 -19.30 13.97
C GLU A 705 28.61 -19.25 12.93
N LYS A 706 28.14 -18.04 12.59
CA LYS A 706 27.00 -17.83 11.68
C LYS A 706 27.30 -18.36 10.28
N ILE A 707 28.48 -18.07 9.74
CA ILE A 707 28.83 -18.53 8.39
C ILE A 707 29.08 -20.04 8.35
N VAL A 708 29.61 -20.62 9.44
CA VAL A 708 29.76 -22.08 9.60
C VAL A 708 28.40 -22.77 9.64
N ALA A 709 27.48 -22.28 10.49
CA ALA A 709 26.14 -22.82 10.60
C ALA A 709 25.35 -22.69 9.28
N MET A 710 25.50 -21.58 8.56
CA MET A 710 24.86 -21.37 7.25
C MET A 710 25.31 -22.39 6.22
N THR A 711 26.62 -22.59 6.03
CA THR A 711 27.16 -23.57 5.06
C THR A 711 26.86 -25.02 5.45
N GLN A 712 26.61 -25.29 6.73
CA GLN A 712 26.14 -26.59 7.19
C GLN A 712 24.62 -26.79 7.01
N GLY A 713 23.89 -25.81 6.48
CA GLY A 713 22.43 -25.85 6.34
C GLY A 713 21.67 -25.78 7.68
N ARG A 714 22.30 -25.21 8.71
CA ARG A 714 21.76 -25.06 10.08
C ARG A 714 21.18 -23.68 10.36
N SER A 715 21.10 -22.84 9.33
CA SER A 715 20.33 -21.59 9.29
C SER A 715 19.05 -21.84 8.50
N ILE A 716 17.91 -21.95 9.18
CA ILE A 716 16.65 -22.36 8.56
C ILE A 716 15.71 -21.14 8.50
N PRO A 717 15.28 -20.70 7.30
CA PRO A 717 14.30 -19.62 7.19
C PRO A 717 13.03 -19.92 7.98
N VAL A 718 12.48 -18.90 8.65
CA VAL A 718 11.28 -19.01 9.49
C VAL A 718 10.10 -19.62 8.73
N TRP A 719 9.95 -19.26 7.45
CA TRP A 719 8.87 -19.77 6.59
C TRP A 719 9.03 -21.24 6.17
N ASP A 720 10.19 -21.86 6.42
CA ASP A 720 10.43 -23.28 6.17
C ASP A 720 10.22 -24.14 7.44
N ILE A 721 10.14 -23.52 8.62
CA ILE A 721 9.95 -24.21 9.91
C ILE A 721 8.45 -24.38 10.19
N LYS A 722 7.99 -25.64 10.26
CA LYS A 722 6.59 -25.97 10.57
C LYS A 722 6.38 -26.05 12.07
N VAL A 723 5.69 -25.07 12.66
CA VAL A 723 5.55 -24.98 14.11
C VAL A 723 4.48 -25.94 14.67
N SER A 724 4.83 -26.75 15.66
CA SER A 724 3.91 -27.64 16.37
C SER A 724 3.11 -26.92 17.48
N PRO A 725 1.91 -27.41 17.86
CA PRO A 725 1.17 -26.85 18.99
C PRO A 725 1.96 -26.81 20.31
N ALA A 726 2.84 -27.80 20.51
CA ALA A 726 3.71 -27.86 21.68
C ALA A 726 4.72 -26.71 21.68
N ALA A 727 5.39 -26.45 20.55
CA ALA A 727 6.32 -25.33 20.41
C ALA A 727 5.65 -23.98 20.69
N ARG A 728 4.42 -23.79 20.20
CA ARG A 728 3.61 -22.57 20.46
C ARG A 728 3.24 -22.40 21.92
N MET A 729 2.91 -23.48 22.62
CA MET A 729 2.56 -23.42 24.04
C MET A 729 3.79 -23.13 24.89
N LEU A 730 4.90 -23.80 24.59
CA LEU A 730 6.12 -23.74 25.39
C LEU A 730 6.86 -22.40 25.24
N SER A 731 6.90 -21.84 24.02
CA SER A 731 7.55 -20.53 23.76
C SER A 731 6.96 -19.40 24.61
N LYS A 732 5.63 -19.38 24.84
CA LYS A 732 4.96 -18.38 25.70
C LYS A 732 5.39 -18.41 27.17
N ALA A 733 5.95 -19.53 27.63
CA ALA A 733 6.44 -19.69 29.00
C ALA A 733 7.90 -19.22 29.18
N VAL A 734 8.57 -18.85 28.08
CA VAL A 734 9.95 -18.37 28.08
C VAL A 734 9.97 -16.85 28.17
N VAL A 735 10.79 -16.29 29.06
CA VAL A 735 10.98 -14.84 29.18
C VAL A 735 11.94 -14.39 28.09
N ARG A 736 11.54 -13.38 27.30
CA ARG A 736 12.40 -12.75 26.28
C ARG A 736 13.58 -12.05 26.98
N ASN A 737 14.80 -12.31 26.52
CA ASN A 737 15.99 -11.62 27.00
C ASN A 737 16.26 -10.36 26.15
N PRO A 738 16.95 -9.34 26.67
CA PRO A 738 17.29 -8.12 25.91
C PRO A 738 18.17 -8.35 24.67
N GLY A 739 18.76 -9.55 24.52
CA GLY A 739 19.75 -9.87 23.48
C GLY A 739 19.34 -10.80 22.36
N GLY A 740 18.06 -11.14 22.31
CA GLY A 740 17.53 -12.00 21.26
C GLY A 740 16.30 -12.76 21.71
N ILE A 741 15.58 -13.27 20.72
CA ILE A 741 14.29 -13.94 20.96
C ILE A 741 14.52 -15.34 21.56
N GLY A 742 15.70 -15.94 21.41
CA GLY A 742 16.04 -17.27 21.96
C GLY A 742 14.91 -18.28 21.70
N LEU A 743 14.53 -19.06 22.73
CA LEU A 743 13.39 -19.98 22.68
C LEU A 743 12.02 -19.32 22.93
N ALA A 744 11.96 -18.00 23.11
CA ALA A 744 10.69 -17.28 23.25
C ALA A 744 9.95 -17.15 21.91
N SER A 745 10.61 -17.50 20.80
CA SER A 745 9.99 -17.68 19.49
C SER A 745 9.50 -19.13 19.33
N PRO A 746 8.31 -19.35 18.76
CA PRO A 746 7.77 -20.66 18.41
C PRO A 746 8.60 -21.40 17.39
N TRP A 747 9.18 -20.68 16.43
CA TRP A 747 10.06 -21.26 15.40
C TRP A 747 11.35 -21.76 16.04
N SER A 748 11.94 -20.97 16.96
CA SER A 748 13.09 -21.40 17.76
C SER A 748 12.78 -22.57 18.67
N MET A 749 11.64 -22.53 19.35
CA MET A 749 11.18 -23.65 20.18
C MET A 749 10.92 -24.90 19.36
N GLN A 750 10.42 -24.75 18.12
CA GLN A 750 10.21 -25.88 17.22
C GLN A 750 11.54 -26.52 16.82
N LEU A 751 12.54 -25.72 16.43
CA LEU A 751 13.86 -26.28 16.14
C LEU A 751 14.51 -26.91 17.37
N ALA A 752 14.31 -26.36 18.57
CA ALA A 752 14.75 -27.01 19.80
C ALA A 752 14.09 -28.37 20.01
N ILE A 753 12.78 -28.47 19.74
CA ILE A 753 12.04 -29.74 19.78
C ILE A 753 12.54 -30.72 18.72
N ASP A 754 12.85 -30.25 17.51
CA ASP A 754 13.36 -31.08 16.43
C ASP A 754 14.79 -31.58 16.73
N GLU A 755 15.61 -30.77 17.41
CA GLU A 755 17.00 -31.11 17.76
C GLU A 755 17.11 -32.11 18.91
N VAL A 756 16.34 -31.94 20.00
CA VAL A 756 16.51 -32.76 21.23
C VAL A 756 15.28 -33.54 21.66
N GLY A 757 14.15 -33.39 20.95
CA GLY A 757 12.90 -34.07 21.21
C GLY A 757 12.00 -33.40 22.25
N LEU A 758 10.70 -33.39 21.96
CA LEU A 758 9.67 -32.83 22.84
C LEU A 758 9.69 -33.39 24.28
N PRO A 759 9.86 -34.71 24.54
CA PRO A 759 9.91 -35.23 25.91
C PRO A 759 11.01 -34.60 26.76
N ARG A 760 12.18 -34.32 26.15
CA ARG A 760 13.31 -33.70 26.84
C ARG A 760 13.03 -32.24 27.16
N ILE A 761 12.46 -31.49 26.21
CA ILE A 761 12.05 -30.09 26.42
C ILE A 761 11.00 -29.98 27.53
N LEU A 762 10.00 -30.88 27.56
CA LEU A 762 8.99 -30.90 28.63
C LEU A 762 9.61 -31.20 30.00
N TYR A 763 10.52 -32.18 30.07
CA TYR A 763 11.24 -32.50 31.30
C TYR A 763 12.12 -31.33 31.78
N ALA A 764 12.86 -30.69 30.87
CA ALA A 764 13.66 -29.50 31.16
C ALA A 764 12.79 -28.33 31.67
N SER A 765 11.62 -28.12 31.06
CA SER A 765 10.65 -27.11 31.48
C SER A 765 10.15 -27.36 32.90
N ALA A 766 9.74 -28.59 33.22
CA ALA A 766 9.30 -28.97 34.57
C ALA A 766 10.41 -28.80 35.62
N ARG A 767 11.64 -29.23 35.30
CA ARG A 767 12.82 -29.05 36.16
C ARG A 767 13.16 -27.58 36.39
N SER A 768 13.02 -26.73 35.38
CA SER A 768 13.24 -25.29 35.49
C SER A 768 12.29 -24.62 36.48
N VAL A 769 11.00 -24.99 36.47
CA VAL A 769 10.01 -24.50 37.45
C VAL A 769 10.42 -24.88 38.87
N VAL A 770 10.81 -26.14 39.11
CA VAL A 770 11.31 -26.60 40.42
C VAL A 770 12.59 -25.86 40.82
N GLY A 771 13.53 -25.66 39.90
CA GLY A 771 14.77 -24.91 40.11
C GLY A 771 14.53 -23.46 40.51
N LYS A 772 13.51 -22.81 39.92
CA LYS A 772 13.10 -21.43 40.25
C LYS A 772 12.62 -21.30 41.70
N PHE A 773 11.87 -22.28 42.21
CA PHE A 773 11.49 -22.35 43.64
C PHE A 773 12.69 -22.56 44.57
N GLN A 774 13.82 -23.05 44.04
CA GLN A 774 15.07 -23.28 44.78
C GLN A 774 16.11 -22.17 44.55
N GLY A 775 15.75 -21.07 43.87
CA GLY A 775 16.68 -19.97 43.56
C GLY A 775 17.76 -20.28 42.52
N LYS A 776 17.67 -21.42 41.81
CA LYS A 776 18.63 -21.81 40.76
C LYS A 776 18.21 -21.24 39.40
N LYS A 777 19.13 -20.55 38.72
CA LYS A 777 18.95 -20.05 37.34
C LYS A 777 19.57 -21.03 36.33
N GLY A 778 19.06 -21.05 35.09
CA GLY A 778 19.65 -21.83 33.99
C GLY A 778 19.35 -23.34 33.96
N VAL A 779 18.59 -23.87 34.92
CA VAL A 779 18.27 -25.31 35.06
C VAL A 779 17.61 -25.90 33.80
N PHE A 780 16.87 -25.09 33.04
CA PHE A 780 16.32 -25.51 31.74
C PHE A 780 17.42 -25.94 30.77
N TYR A 781 18.41 -25.08 30.53
CA TYR A 781 19.47 -25.33 29.55
C TYR A 781 20.44 -26.43 29.99
N GLU A 782 20.65 -26.60 31.30
CA GLU A 782 21.40 -27.73 31.87
C GLU A 782 20.79 -29.09 31.46
N VAL A 783 19.45 -29.17 31.46
CA VAL A 783 18.73 -30.41 31.14
C VAL A 783 18.48 -30.56 29.63
N ALA A 784 18.13 -29.48 28.95
CA ALA A 784 17.88 -29.46 27.51
C ALA A 784 19.17 -29.72 26.70
N GLY A 785 20.32 -29.25 27.19
CA GLY A 785 21.64 -29.38 26.57
C GLY A 785 22.20 -28.03 26.09
N GLY A 786 23.53 -27.89 26.08
CA GLY A 786 24.23 -26.63 25.74
C GLY A 786 23.91 -26.09 24.34
N ASN A 787 23.70 -26.97 23.36
CA ASN A 787 23.37 -26.60 21.98
C ASN A 787 22.01 -25.87 21.87
N ILE A 788 21.10 -26.07 22.83
CA ILE A 788 19.80 -25.39 22.86
C ILE A 788 19.93 -23.94 23.30
N ASN A 789 20.92 -23.61 24.13
CA ASN A 789 21.20 -22.23 24.54
C ASN A 789 21.76 -21.37 23.39
N ALA A 790 22.34 -22.02 22.38
CA ALA A 790 22.88 -21.38 21.18
C ALA A 790 21.86 -21.27 20.03
N ILE A 791 20.58 -21.63 20.26
CA ILE A 791 19.54 -21.40 19.26
C ILE A 791 19.21 -19.92 19.26
N ASP A 792 19.56 -19.26 18.17
CA ASP A 792 19.23 -17.86 17.96
C ASP A 792 17.94 -17.73 17.15
N GLY A 793 17.03 -16.89 17.64
CA GLY A 793 15.75 -16.65 17.00
C GLY A 793 15.88 -15.71 15.81
N ALA A 794 14.88 -15.74 14.93
CA ALA A 794 14.78 -14.76 13.85
C ALA A 794 14.53 -13.37 14.43
N ALA A 795 15.61 -12.63 14.65
CA ALA A 795 15.56 -11.30 15.23
C ALA A 795 15.80 -10.24 14.14
N GLY A 796 14.98 -9.19 14.15
CA GLY A 796 14.91 -8.16 13.10
C GLY A 796 16.19 -7.34 12.85
N TYR A 797 17.29 -7.60 13.56
CA TYR A 797 18.58 -6.89 13.44
C TYR A 797 19.64 -7.59 12.56
N GLN A 798 19.39 -8.78 12.01
CA GLN A 798 20.41 -9.59 11.28
C GLN A 798 20.34 -9.55 9.73
N VAL A 799 20.54 -8.42 9.05
CA VAL A 799 20.57 -8.35 7.56
C VAL A 799 21.65 -9.22 6.88
N GLY A 800 21.32 -9.71 5.68
CA GLY A 800 21.84 -10.92 5.03
C GLY A 800 20.65 -11.88 4.90
N THR A 801 20.74 -12.97 4.15
CA THR A 801 19.66 -14.00 4.06
C THR A 801 19.33 -14.69 5.40
N SER A 802 19.76 -14.10 6.52
CA SER A 802 19.78 -14.63 7.86
C SER A 802 18.96 -13.80 8.87
N THR A 803 18.32 -12.69 8.46
CA THR A 803 17.45 -11.83 9.31
C THR A 803 16.19 -12.55 9.78
N HIS A 804 15.76 -13.50 8.97
CA HIS A 804 14.48 -14.19 9.12
C HIS A 804 14.70 -15.70 9.16
N SER A 805 15.85 -16.13 9.67
CA SER A 805 16.18 -17.54 9.89
C SER A 805 16.40 -17.80 11.37
N VAL A 806 15.94 -18.96 11.84
CA VAL A 806 16.35 -19.49 13.14
C VAL A 806 17.62 -20.30 12.91
N LYS A 807 18.62 -20.07 13.76
CA LYS A 807 19.94 -20.69 13.62
C LYS A 807 20.16 -21.69 14.73
N LEU A 808 20.64 -22.88 14.35
CA LEU A 808 21.21 -23.83 15.29
C LEU A 808 22.72 -23.59 15.36
N ALA A 809 23.31 -23.86 16.52
CA ALA A 809 24.77 -23.84 16.69
C ALA A 809 25.46 -24.73 15.62
N PRO A 810 26.68 -24.38 15.17
CA PRO A 810 27.46 -25.22 14.27
C PRO A 810 27.59 -26.66 14.79
N LYS A 811 27.56 -27.61 13.87
CA LYS A 811 27.88 -29.00 14.17
C LYS A 811 29.40 -29.14 14.29
N ASP A 812 29.83 -29.62 15.45
CA ASP A 812 31.23 -29.94 15.77
C ASP A 812 32.21 -28.78 15.48
N PRO A 813 32.04 -27.63 16.16
CA PRO A 813 32.84 -26.43 15.90
C PRO A 813 34.34 -26.64 16.18
N ASP A 814 34.71 -27.55 17.08
CA ASP A 814 36.11 -27.92 17.32
C ASP A 814 36.74 -28.64 16.12
N ALA A 815 36.00 -29.57 15.48
CA ALA A 815 36.48 -30.21 14.26
C ALA A 815 36.58 -29.24 13.07
N VAL A 816 35.65 -28.28 12.97
CA VAL A 816 35.73 -27.21 11.96
C VAL A 816 36.98 -26.35 12.18
N ALA A 817 37.24 -25.94 13.42
CA ALA A 817 38.44 -25.17 13.77
C ALA A 817 39.72 -25.94 13.40
N ALA A 818 39.83 -27.21 13.79
CA ALA A 818 40.99 -28.05 13.48
C ALA A 818 41.21 -28.21 11.97
N ARG A 819 40.13 -28.41 11.20
CA ARG A 819 40.21 -28.56 9.74
C ARG A 819 40.64 -27.27 9.06
N LEU A 820 40.06 -26.13 9.44
CA LEU A 820 40.50 -24.83 8.94
C LEU A 820 41.95 -24.56 9.30
N SER A 821 42.38 -24.89 10.52
CA SER A 821 43.77 -24.71 10.92
C SER A 821 44.74 -25.52 10.07
N GLN A 822 44.41 -26.77 9.76
CA GLN A 822 45.22 -27.60 8.86
C GLN A 822 45.30 -26.97 7.47
N LEU A 823 44.15 -26.61 6.88
CA LEU A 823 44.09 -26.08 5.52
C LEU A 823 44.79 -24.73 5.38
N VAL A 824 44.68 -23.86 6.39
CA VAL A 824 45.41 -22.58 6.40
C VAL A 824 46.92 -22.82 6.36
N ARG A 825 47.45 -23.74 7.19
CA ARG A 825 48.88 -24.10 7.19
C ARG A 825 49.36 -24.65 5.84
N GLU A 826 48.49 -25.36 5.13
CA GLU A 826 48.78 -25.94 3.81
C GLU A 826 48.70 -24.90 2.67
N THR A 827 47.90 -23.84 2.85
CA THR A 827 47.58 -22.88 1.77
C THR A 827 48.49 -21.64 1.79
N VAL A 828 48.81 -21.10 2.98
CA VAL A 828 49.59 -19.85 3.08
C VAL A 828 51.09 -20.11 2.86
N PRO A 829 51.87 -19.11 2.40
CA PRO A 829 53.32 -19.24 2.27
C PRO A 829 54.01 -19.68 3.56
N ALA A 830 55.09 -20.46 3.43
CA ALA A 830 55.77 -21.14 4.55
C ALA A 830 56.15 -20.20 5.72
N GLN A 831 56.51 -18.95 5.42
CA GLN A 831 56.85 -17.95 6.44
C GLN A 831 55.67 -17.60 7.36
N TYR A 832 54.44 -17.56 6.82
CA TYR A 832 53.22 -17.26 7.60
C TYR A 832 52.64 -18.53 8.21
N ALA A 833 52.81 -19.69 7.56
CA ALA A 833 52.40 -20.97 8.12
C ALA A 833 53.16 -21.31 9.41
N ALA A 834 54.43 -20.89 9.52
CA ALA A 834 55.28 -21.12 10.68
C ALA A 834 54.80 -20.39 11.96
N THR A 835 54.14 -19.24 11.81
CA THR A 835 53.64 -18.42 12.91
C THR A 835 52.12 -18.54 13.11
N PHE A 836 51.43 -19.36 12.31
CA PHE A 836 49.99 -19.57 12.44
C PHE A 836 49.65 -20.48 13.64
N ALA A 837 49.04 -19.89 14.65
CA ALA A 837 48.75 -20.50 15.95
C ALA A 837 47.31 -21.03 16.08
N GLY A 838 46.50 -20.96 15.01
CA GLY A 838 45.27 -21.73 14.88
C GLY A 838 43.99 -20.95 14.63
N THR A 839 42.86 -21.65 14.70
CA THR A 839 41.53 -21.12 14.36
C THR A 839 40.59 -21.19 15.56
N ALA A 840 39.74 -20.17 15.73
CA ALA A 840 38.64 -20.15 16.70
C ALA A 840 37.30 -19.85 16.02
N ILE A 841 36.26 -20.57 16.41
CA ILE A 841 34.86 -20.34 16.00
C ILE A 841 34.14 -19.57 17.10
N MET A 842 33.74 -18.35 16.80
CA MET A 842 33.23 -17.39 17.76
C MET A 842 31.75 -17.11 17.56
N ASP A 843 31.00 -17.13 18.65
CA ASP A 843 29.69 -16.46 18.76
C ASP A 843 29.88 -15.13 19.48
N ALA A 844 29.58 -14.03 18.80
CA ALA A 844 29.76 -12.69 19.35
C ALA A 844 28.59 -11.80 18.93
N ASN A 845 28.03 -11.11 19.92
CA ASN A 845 27.03 -10.07 19.75
C ASN A 845 27.31 -8.93 20.74
N ASP A 846 26.51 -7.86 20.70
CA ASP A 846 26.71 -6.67 21.55
C ASP A 846 26.53 -6.95 23.06
N LEU A 847 26.17 -8.17 23.46
CA LEU A 847 25.82 -8.55 24.84
C LEU A 847 26.70 -9.67 25.41
N GLY A 848 27.48 -10.36 24.57
CA GLY A 848 28.33 -11.46 25.01
C GLY A 848 29.18 -12.05 23.90
N VAL A 849 30.25 -12.73 24.31
CA VAL A 849 31.20 -13.44 23.45
C VAL A 849 31.39 -14.83 24.01
N VAL A 850 31.28 -15.85 23.17
CA VAL A 850 31.48 -17.26 23.51
C VAL A 850 32.34 -17.93 22.45
N CYS A 851 33.38 -18.63 22.89
CA CYS A 851 34.17 -19.50 22.01
C CYS A 851 33.49 -20.88 21.90
N LEU A 852 32.93 -21.19 20.73
CA LEU A 852 32.20 -22.44 20.51
C LEU A 852 33.11 -23.62 20.18
N GLY A 853 34.17 -23.38 19.42
CA GLY A 853 35.21 -24.36 19.14
C GLY A 853 36.54 -23.71 18.81
N GLN A 854 37.65 -24.37 19.12
CA GLN A 854 38.98 -23.82 18.86
C GLN A 854 40.03 -24.91 18.63
N ASP A 855 41.00 -24.59 17.77
CA ASP A 855 42.27 -25.30 17.61
C ASP A 855 43.41 -24.29 17.80
N THR A 856 43.43 -23.63 18.96
CA THR A 856 44.45 -22.64 19.33
C THR A 856 45.16 -23.05 20.62
N ASP A 857 46.34 -22.48 20.86
CA ASP A 857 47.10 -22.64 22.10
C ASP A 857 46.62 -21.72 23.25
N LEU A 858 45.67 -20.82 22.96
CA LEU A 858 45.09 -19.90 23.92
C LEU A 858 43.98 -20.57 24.75
N ASP A 859 43.88 -20.19 26.02
CA ASP A 859 42.71 -20.56 26.83
C ASP A 859 41.46 -19.81 26.34
N ARG A 860 40.28 -20.41 26.55
CA ARG A 860 39.01 -19.85 26.05
C ARG A 860 38.69 -18.46 26.62
N ALA A 861 39.08 -18.17 27.86
CA ALA A 861 38.81 -16.86 28.46
C ALA A 861 39.64 -15.76 27.78
N THR A 862 40.87 -16.09 27.38
CA THR A 862 41.71 -15.21 26.56
C THR A 862 41.11 -15.02 25.16
N VAL A 863 40.67 -16.09 24.49
CA VAL A 863 40.00 -16.02 23.18
C VAL A 863 38.74 -15.15 23.21
N GLU A 864 37.90 -15.31 24.24
CA GLU A 864 36.70 -14.49 24.44
C GLU A 864 37.06 -13.02 24.75
N ALA A 865 38.12 -12.77 25.52
CA ALA A 865 38.58 -11.41 25.82
C ALA A 865 39.08 -10.67 24.58
N ILE A 866 39.75 -11.35 23.64
CA ILE A 866 40.20 -10.78 22.36
C ILE A 866 39.01 -10.26 21.53
N PHE A 867 37.84 -10.86 21.69
CA PHE A 867 36.62 -10.52 20.93
C PHE A 867 35.63 -9.61 21.65
N LYS A 868 35.91 -9.19 22.88
CA LYS A 868 34.97 -8.45 23.75
C LYS A 868 34.45 -7.13 23.15
N ASP A 869 35.26 -6.44 22.36
CA ASP A 869 34.82 -5.38 21.44
C ASP A 869 34.78 -5.95 20.04
N ASN A 870 33.72 -6.68 19.70
CA ASN A 870 33.61 -7.50 18.49
C ASN A 870 34.21 -6.79 17.25
N PRO A 871 35.39 -7.22 16.74
CA PRO A 871 36.04 -6.55 15.63
C PRO A 871 35.29 -6.84 14.32
N GLN A 872 34.55 -7.95 14.25
CA GLN A 872 33.58 -8.23 13.21
C GLN A 872 32.44 -7.24 13.43
N GLY A 873 32.30 -6.28 12.51
CA GLY A 873 31.42 -5.12 12.67
C GLY A 873 29.95 -5.50 12.73
N GLN A 874 29.08 -4.51 12.62
CA GLN A 874 27.66 -4.78 12.51
C GLN A 874 27.34 -5.37 11.12
N THR A 875 26.06 -5.67 10.96
CA THR A 875 25.47 -6.37 9.83
C THR A 875 25.82 -5.80 8.43
N THR A 876 26.17 -4.52 8.32
CA THR A 876 26.40 -3.82 7.04
C THR A 876 27.83 -3.94 6.49
N GLU A 877 28.78 -4.33 7.34
CA GLU A 877 30.21 -4.31 7.05
C GLU A 877 30.70 -5.58 6.35
N GLN A 878 29.91 -6.66 6.42
CA GLN A 878 30.21 -7.97 5.82
C GLN A 878 31.58 -8.54 6.24
N THR A 879 31.89 -8.45 7.54
CA THR A 879 33.17 -8.96 8.08
C THR A 879 32.97 -10.14 9.04
N PRO A 880 32.50 -11.31 8.59
CA PRO A 880 32.24 -12.46 9.48
C PRO A 880 33.51 -13.19 9.94
N MET A 881 34.69 -12.68 9.61
CA MET A 881 35.98 -13.27 9.97
C MET A 881 36.98 -12.20 10.39
N SER A 882 37.98 -12.59 11.15
CA SER A 882 39.09 -11.69 11.48
C SER A 882 40.41 -12.44 11.60
N ILE A 883 41.49 -11.83 11.13
CA ILE A 883 42.84 -12.29 11.43
C ILE A 883 43.33 -11.56 12.68
N VAL A 884 43.77 -12.32 13.67
CA VAL A 884 44.22 -11.78 14.96
C VAL A 884 45.71 -12.04 15.09
N VAL A 885 46.49 -11.02 15.40
CA VAL A 885 47.94 -11.11 15.54
C VAL A 885 48.34 -10.68 16.95
N SER A 886 49.13 -11.50 17.63
CA SER A 886 49.72 -11.15 18.93
C SER A 886 50.77 -10.05 18.75
N ARG A 887 50.79 -9.03 19.61
CA ARG A 887 51.75 -7.92 19.54
C ARG A 887 52.61 -7.81 20.79
#